data_AF-A0A949YQE3-F1
#
_entry.id   AF-A0A949YQE3-F1
#
_cell.length_a   1.000
_cell.length_b   1.000
_cell.length_c   1.000
_cell.angle_alpha   90.00
_cell.angle_beta   90.00
_cell.angle_gamma   90.00
#
_symmetry.space_group_name_H-M   'P 1'
#
loop_
_entity.id
_entity.type
_entity.pdbx_description
1 polymer ?
#
loop_
_entity_poly.entity_id
_entity_poly.type
_entity_poly.pdbx_seq_one_letter_code
_entity_poly.pdbx_strand_id
1 'polypeptide(L)'
;MRILRLALSICCLWVMHFSPSFAQNAETLTFSSDMRIEVTTGWVGRQITRDAFLVEHKNASNAVDASMTIRVSGRLSHAQALQRLVLIRSQYPEATTFTLIGGWPGLERTIEVPFQRPGESENDTTRNKPETSIQVLTAVAVKDSLVRFDTLLQPGAAPERGDEALAMARTLSAPPADKSTSQEEMRKLKGSAIAPTISPPRAYAKISTPPVQGPRSAKPLNTGGRAGGAAAEEVAGAGEIDAAASIDGQYFVTAAACGVSYSSDGGATFNASNINGGPTSPSTVDGDCGVAWGPSGTFYLSILGSHPVEFVALYTSADHGADFSYVTNAVDRSAQGINVDQPHVAVDHWNLSASNQDQVYVVWQETNNFVSALACSTNGGSKWSALASPSSGNYGYPRVAVGMDGMVYVVSRSWPNNVDIDKFSSCASGLVEQPGFPFSGPFGDAYGQLCTGGPIPGLDRCNDGNTLASPVIAVDDTDPNHIYMAVASMNASQTGQDILVQDSWDGGLGWGPVVAVNGSATAVRFLSWLGTWGGTAYLGWYDRRFAGNTAADPNDFTRYYMGSVTSANGALTPGPETDLMGIDDPQCAGANTNSAGQISNWANGTRESQDATSCTVQPQYAGFCSTTNATCDFTLGCPSGQTCNSSPYGGVPKYGDYNTLATGGGRLLNIWASGTAPANLSPTGNNLINAYVVVTDLPSDFFVRDWTTNASSHDNGEEPSTNPAFYVTSDVWNQTSSTVEPLVNDWVQGDAPIAGGPNCPPTCAVNYAFARIARRAPAAPTVSPVTVTADFLMADFGLGLPFVDLGSQTVTFAATDNDLFTPGFQWSVPATASSHVCLAVQISAPGDAYLPPSLLGGSPGAAGTDPLVLQDNKKAQRNLQVVSGTGGEGGEFYAIIHNNEKNIPDIEIQEFVNPESAKFVSGSQVTIVNPARGDFAKGGRIFLKGVRPGEDRWLRLSFGTVSVPEGKSATYQFQEVAQNKVVNGFAIELKREPPASIVRSGLRREADVLSRFAAIANDSAIKKAAQESESFSTGTGAVDLNQYRTLLLNQARLLLGGFIRHTDARPAQDPFGLVAGLWAMDVSARSKDEGVMSTAAGALMERLDAYLTWKRRAMTPQATR
;
A
#
# COMPACT_ATOMS: atom_id res chain seq x y z
N MET A 1 -37.95 3.33 -88.21
CA MET A 1 -38.80 2.28 -88.80
C MET A 1 -39.69 1.71 -87.71
N ARG A 2 -41.02 1.80 -87.92
CA ARG A 2 -42.16 1.18 -87.23
C ARG A 2 -42.31 1.44 -85.69
N ILE A 3 -43.23 2.32 -85.25
CA ILE A 3 -44.70 2.13 -85.06
C ILE A 3 -44.97 1.52 -83.64
N LEU A 4 -45.84 1.98 -82.72
CA LEU A 4 -47.20 2.58 -82.78
C LEU A 4 -47.54 3.27 -81.41
N ARG A 5 -48.18 4.46 -81.44
CA ARG A 5 -49.41 4.97 -80.71
C ARG A 5 -49.57 4.83 -79.16
N LEU A 6 -50.30 5.68 -78.41
CA LEU A 6 -51.15 6.89 -78.56
C LEU A 6 -51.35 7.43 -77.10
N ALA A 7 -51.00 8.68 -76.77
CA ALA A 7 -51.87 9.85 -76.51
C ALA A 7 -52.83 9.80 -75.29
N LEU A 8 -52.81 10.81 -74.41
CA LEU A 8 -53.58 12.07 -74.53
C LEU A 8 -53.37 13.00 -73.29
N SER A 9 -53.10 14.29 -73.56
CA SER A 9 -53.59 15.53 -72.88
C SER A 9 -53.29 15.84 -71.39
N ILE A 10 -53.11 17.08 -70.89
CA ILE A 10 -53.06 18.49 -71.36
C ILE A 10 -52.65 19.37 -70.13
N CYS A 11 -51.88 20.44 -70.37
CA CYS A 11 -51.75 21.73 -69.62
C CYS A 11 -51.15 21.88 -68.19
N CYS A 12 -50.38 22.99 -68.09
CA CYS A 12 -50.08 23.85 -66.93
C CYS A 12 -49.05 23.33 -65.91
N LEU A 13 -48.18 24.12 -65.27
CA LEU A 13 -47.63 25.47 -65.39
C LEU A 13 -46.41 25.47 -64.43
N TRP A 14 -45.46 26.38 -64.57
CA TRP A 14 -44.33 26.57 -63.63
C TRP A 14 -44.77 26.63 -62.15
N VAL A 15 -44.24 25.73 -61.31
CA VAL A 15 -44.08 25.96 -59.85
C VAL A 15 -42.73 25.37 -59.43
N MET A 16 -41.87 26.24 -58.90
CA MET A 16 -40.65 25.88 -58.17
C MET A 16 -40.99 24.84 -57.09
N HIS A 17 -40.38 23.66 -57.13
CA HIS A 17 -40.29 22.81 -55.95
C HIS A 17 -39.01 23.18 -55.21
N PHE A 18 -39.18 24.05 -54.22
CA PHE A 18 -38.35 24.03 -53.03
C PHE A 18 -38.36 22.61 -52.48
N SER A 19 -37.23 21.90 -52.57
CA SER A 19 -37.00 20.73 -51.75
C SER A 19 -37.12 21.19 -50.29
N PRO A 20 -37.98 20.57 -49.46
CA PRO A 20 -37.98 20.87 -48.04
C PRO A 20 -36.61 20.45 -47.52
N SER A 21 -35.86 21.42 -47.01
CA SER A 21 -34.75 21.18 -46.11
C SER A 21 -35.25 20.23 -45.03
N PHE A 22 -34.76 18.98 -45.02
CA PHE A 22 -34.94 18.09 -43.90
C PHE A 22 -34.33 18.78 -42.68
N ALA A 23 -35.17 19.33 -41.81
CA ALA A 23 -34.75 19.61 -40.45
C ALA A 23 -34.45 18.25 -39.82
N GLN A 24 -33.18 17.85 -39.81
CA GLN A 24 -32.73 16.78 -38.93
C GLN A 24 -33.09 17.20 -37.51
N ASN A 25 -33.98 16.44 -36.86
CA ASN A 25 -34.24 16.62 -35.44
C ASN A 25 -32.90 16.50 -34.70
N ALA A 26 -32.63 17.40 -33.75
CA ALA A 26 -31.48 17.28 -32.86
C ALA A 26 -31.54 15.91 -32.14
N GLU A 27 -30.41 15.22 -32.10
CA GLU A 27 -30.28 13.94 -31.40
C GLU A 27 -30.11 14.23 -29.90
N THR A 28 -30.89 13.59 -29.03
CA THR A 28 -30.76 13.75 -27.58
C THR A 28 -29.95 12.59 -27.00
N LEU A 29 -28.83 12.89 -26.32
CA LEU A 29 -28.07 11.88 -25.57
C LEU A 29 -28.48 11.91 -24.10
N THR A 30 -28.84 10.74 -23.56
CA THR A 30 -29.28 10.57 -22.17
C THR A 30 -28.22 9.80 -21.38
N PHE A 31 -27.66 10.41 -20.34
CA PHE A 31 -26.60 9.82 -19.52
C PHE A 31 -27.16 9.05 -18.33
N SER A 32 -28.25 9.55 -17.75
CA SER A 32 -29.00 8.95 -16.65
C SER A 32 -30.49 9.25 -16.83
N SER A 33 -31.35 8.72 -15.96
CA SER A 33 -32.79 9.04 -15.98
C SER A 33 -33.12 10.53 -15.86
N ASP A 34 -32.18 11.34 -15.37
CA ASP A 34 -32.35 12.75 -15.04
C ASP A 34 -31.30 13.69 -15.64
N MET A 35 -30.38 13.18 -16.48
CA MET A 35 -29.35 13.96 -17.18
C MET A 35 -29.30 13.67 -18.68
N ARG A 36 -29.35 14.73 -19.50
CA ARG A 36 -29.30 14.64 -20.97
C ARG A 36 -28.75 15.91 -21.61
N ILE A 37 -28.28 15.80 -22.86
CA ILE A 37 -27.93 16.94 -23.73
C ILE A 37 -28.61 16.83 -25.10
N GLU A 38 -28.67 17.95 -25.79
CA GLU A 38 -29.03 18.01 -27.21
C GLU A 38 -27.75 18.10 -28.06
N VAL A 39 -27.57 17.15 -28.98
CA VAL A 39 -26.48 17.13 -29.95
C VAL A 39 -26.81 18.07 -31.10
N THR A 40 -25.89 18.99 -31.38
CA THR A 40 -26.08 20.03 -32.42
C THR A 40 -26.07 19.40 -33.81
N THR A 41 -26.88 19.94 -34.74
CA THR A 41 -26.91 19.51 -36.14
C THR A 41 -25.49 19.50 -36.74
N GLY A 42 -25.11 18.40 -37.40
CA GLY A 42 -23.76 18.20 -37.96
C GLY A 42 -22.83 17.38 -37.07
N TRP A 43 -23.19 17.19 -35.81
CA TRP A 43 -22.54 16.26 -34.88
C TRP A 43 -23.32 14.95 -34.78
N VAL A 44 -22.62 13.86 -34.48
CA VAL A 44 -23.22 12.53 -34.27
C VAL A 44 -22.78 12.01 -32.91
N GLY A 45 -23.76 11.69 -32.06
CA GLY A 45 -23.52 11.12 -30.74
C GLY A 45 -23.60 9.60 -30.74
N ARG A 46 -22.75 8.95 -29.93
CA ARG A 46 -22.89 7.53 -29.62
C ARG A 46 -22.34 7.21 -28.24
N GLN A 47 -22.88 6.19 -27.60
CA GLN A 47 -22.27 5.60 -26.41
C GLN A 47 -21.04 4.77 -26.86
N ILE A 48 -19.88 5.01 -26.24
CA ILE A 48 -18.63 4.28 -26.56
C ILE A 48 -18.18 3.33 -25.46
N THR A 49 -18.51 3.66 -24.21
CA THR A 49 -18.28 2.82 -23.03
C THR A 49 -19.55 2.79 -22.19
N ARG A 50 -19.57 2.03 -21.09
CA ARG A 50 -20.73 2.03 -20.19
C ARG A 50 -21.02 3.43 -19.59
N ASP A 51 -19.98 4.23 -19.38
CA ASP A 51 -19.96 5.49 -18.64
C ASP A 51 -19.59 6.71 -19.49
N ALA A 52 -19.28 6.51 -20.77
CA ALA A 52 -18.86 7.58 -21.67
C ALA A 52 -19.58 7.57 -23.03
N PHE A 53 -19.79 8.78 -23.53
CA PHE A 53 -20.33 9.05 -24.85
C PHE A 53 -19.29 9.78 -25.69
N LEU A 54 -19.27 9.50 -26.98
CA LEU A 54 -18.45 10.18 -27.97
C LEU A 54 -19.36 10.92 -28.93
N VAL A 55 -19.08 12.20 -29.14
CA VAL A 55 -19.80 13.07 -30.06
C VAL A 55 -18.79 13.60 -31.07
N GLU A 56 -18.99 13.31 -32.35
CA GLU A 56 -18.04 13.67 -33.41
C GLU A 56 -18.67 14.60 -34.43
N HIS A 57 -17.88 15.55 -34.92
CA HIS A 57 -18.18 16.32 -36.12
C HIS A 57 -17.34 15.79 -37.28
N LYS A 58 -17.95 15.71 -38.48
CA LYS A 58 -17.25 15.36 -39.71
C LYS A 58 -17.27 16.52 -40.69
N ASN A 59 -16.12 16.84 -41.26
CA ASN A 59 -15.99 17.87 -42.27
C ASN A 59 -16.58 17.44 -43.64
N ALA A 60 -16.52 18.32 -44.63
CA ALA A 60 -17.06 18.06 -45.98
C ALA A 60 -16.38 16.87 -46.70
N SER A 61 -15.15 16.51 -46.30
CA SER A 61 -14.41 15.34 -46.78
C SER A 61 -14.78 14.05 -46.02
N ASN A 62 -15.76 14.11 -45.12
CA ASN A 62 -16.19 13.02 -44.24
C ASN A 62 -15.11 12.56 -43.24
N ALA A 63 -14.08 13.38 -43.01
CA ALA A 63 -13.09 13.15 -41.97
C ALA A 63 -13.56 13.78 -40.65
N VAL A 64 -13.33 13.10 -39.52
CA VAL A 64 -13.59 13.68 -38.19
C VAL A 64 -12.67 14.87 -38.02
N ASP A 65 -13.20 16.05 -37.72
CA ASP A 65 -12.44 17.28 -37.46
C ASP A 65 -12.65 17.82 -36.03
N ALA A 66 -13.58 17.26 -35.26
CA ALA A 66 -13.70 17.47 -33.82
C ALA A 66 -14.35 16.28 -33.11
N SER A 67 -13.87 15.97 -31.91
CA SER A 67 -14.37 14.87 -31.06
C SER A 67 -14.59 15.37 -29.64
N MET A 68 -15.75 15.08 -29.05
CA MET A 68 -16.10 15.35 -27.66
C MET A 68 -16.39 14.05 -26.92
N THR A 69 -15.67 13.82 -25.83
CA THR A 69 -15.99 12.76 -24.87
C THR A 69 -16.79 13.32 -23.71
N ILE A 70 -17.88 12.66 -23.35
CA ILE A 70 -18.75 13.04 -22.24
C ILE A 70 -18.71 11.94 -21.19
N ARG A 71 -18.42 12.29 -19.94
CA ARG A 71 -18.34 11.35 -18.81
C ARG A 71 -19.13 11.83 -17.61
N VAL A 72 -19.68 10.88 -16.85
CA VAL A 72 -20.37 11.13 -15.59
C VAL A 72 -19.70 10.30 -14.50
N SER A 73 -18.94 10.95 -13.61
CA SER A 73 -18.22 10.28 -12.53
C SER A 73 -18.88 10.56 -11.18
N GLY A 74 -19.13 9.50 -10.40
CA GLY A 74 -19.65 9.59 -9.05
C GLY A 74 -18.63 10.16 -8.05
N ARG A 75 -19.09 10.99 -7.12
CA ARG A 75 -18.29 11.59 -6.04
C ARG A 75 -18.87 11.19 -4.69
N LEU A 76 -18.05 11.25 -3.65
CA LEU A 76 -18.47 10.96 -2.28
C LEU A 76 -19.51 11.97 -1.76
N SER A 77 -19.52 13.18 -2.33
CA SER A 77 -20.50 14.22 -1.99
C SER A 77 -20.51 15.35 -3.03
N HIS A 78 -21.53 16.21 -2.96
CA HIS A 78 -21.56 17.46 -3.74
C HIS A 78 -20.36 18.37 -3.44
N ALA A 79 -19.94 18.44 -2.17
CA ALA A 79 -18.77 19.22 -1.77
C ALA A 79 -17.49 18.74 -2.48
N GLN A 80 -17.32 17.42 -2.63
CA GLN A 80 -16.20 16.84 -3.37
C GLN A 80 -16.31 17.13 -4.88
N ALA A 81 -17.52 17.10 -5.45
CA ALA A 81 -17.74 17.53 -6.84
C ALA A 81 -17.33 18.99 -7.07
N LEU A 82 -17.63 19.89 -6.13
CA LEU A 82 -17.19 21.30 -6.17
C LEU A 82 -15.67 21.44 -6.02
N GLN A 83 -15.04 20.67 -5.13
CA GLN A 83 -13.57 20.63 -4.99
C GLN A 83 -12.91 20.19 -6.29
N ARG A 84 -13.52 19.23 -7.01
CA ARG A 84 -13.01 18.78 -8.29
C ARG A 84 -13.04 19.88 -9.36
N LEU A 85 -14.05 20.75 -9.36
CA LEU A 85 -14.05 21.95 -10.21
C LEU A 85 -12.88 22.90 -9.88
N VAL A 86 -12.50 23.03 -8.60
CA VAL A 86 -11.32 23.83 -8.19
C VAL A 86 -10.02 23.22 -8.72
N LEU A 87 -9.88 21.88 -8.66
CA LEU A 87 -8.71 21.17 -9.19
C LEU A 87 -8.62 21.28 -10.72
N ILE A 88 -9.73 21.20 -11.44
CA ILE A 88 -9.73 21.39 -12.90
C ILE A 88 -9.33 22.83 -13.24
N ARG A 89 -9.84 23.83 -12.50
CA ARG A 89 -9.45 25.23 -12.67
C ARG A 89 -7.96 25.46 -12.40
N SER A 90 -7.36 24.80 -11.40
CA SER A 90 -5.96 25.06 -11.04
C SER A 90 -4.97 24.69 -12.13
N GLN A 91 -5.36 23.86 -13.10
CA GLN A 91 -4.56 23.54 -14.29
C GLN A 91 -4.36 24.78 -15.19
N TYR A 92 -5.42 25.59 -15.36
CA TYR A 92 -5.43 26.77 -16.23
C TYR A 92 -6.30 27.87 -15.61
N PRO A 93 -5.84 28.52 -14.54
CA PRO A 93 -6.68 29.44 -13.77
C PRO A 93 -7.12 30.66 -14.58
N GLU A 94 -6.30 31.12 -15.52
CA GLU A 94 -6.56 32.30 -16.37
C GLU A 94 -7.51 32.01 -17.53
N ALA A 95 -7.52 30.77 -18.04
CA ALA A 95 -8.37 30.37 -19.17
C ALA A 95 -9.72 29.76 -18.74
N THR A 96 -9.95 29.62 -17.43
CA THR A 96 -11.14 28.92 -16.89
C THR A 96 -12.15 29.89 -16.28
N THR A 97 -13.39 29.83 -16.77
CA THR A 97 -14.51 30.64 -16.28
C THR A 97 -15.53 29.78 -15.54
N PHE A 98 -15.85 30.15 -14.29
CA PHE A 98 -16.97 29.54 -13.57
C PHE A 98 -18.31 30.12 -14.04
N THR A 99 -19.28 29.25 -14.31
CA THR A 99 -20.63 29.60 -14.74
C THR A 99 -21.68 28.61 -14.17
N LEU A 100 -22.97 28.91 -14.34
CA LEU A 100 -24.06 27.98 -14.02
C LEU A 100 -24.50 27.26 -15.29
N ILE A 101 -24.56 25.92 -15.25
CA ILE A 101 -25.00 25.07 -16.37
C ILE A 101 -26.07 24.11 -15.84
N GLY A 102 -27.24 24.08 -16.48
CA GLY A 102 -28.38 23.31 -15.95
C GLY A 102 -28.85 23.74 -14.55
N GLY A 103 -28.49 24.96 -14.11
CA GLY A 103 -28.74 25.46 -12.76
C GLY A 103 -27.68 25.11 -11.72
N TRP A 104 -26.70 24.26 -12.05
CA TRP A 104 -25.64 23.80 -11.15
C TRP A 104 -24.31 24.53 -11.38
N PRO A 105 -23.43 24.61 -10.37
CA PRO A 105 -22.08 25.15 -10.54
C PRO A 105 -21.26 24.35 -11.56
N GLY A 106 -20.61 25.06 -12.47
CA GLY A 106 -19.73 24.47 -13.47
C GLY A 106 -18.64 25.44 -13.92
N LEU A 107 -17.79 24.96 -14.82
CA LEU A 107 -16.75 25.75 -15.47
C LEU A 107 -16.65 25.42 -16.95
N GLU A 108 -16.12 26.38 -17.69
CA GLU A 108 -15.83 26.29 -19.12
C GLU A 108 -14.39 26.78 -19.37
N ARG A 109 -13.72 26.15 -20.33
CA ARG A 109 -12.35 26.48 -20.75
C ARG A 109 -12.18 26.21 -22.23
N THR A 110 -11.48 27.10 -22.91
CA THR A 110 -10.94 26.90 -24.27
C THR A 110 -9.47 27.26 -24.24
N ILE A 111 -8.60 26.33 -24.64
CA ILE A 111 -7.15 26.52 -24.66
C ILE A 111 -6.53 25.90 -25.90
N GLU A 112 -5.41 26.46 -26.32
CA GLU A 112 -4.53 25.82 -27.28
C GLU A 112 -3.66 24.79 -26.53
N VAL A 113 -3.65 23.56 -27.02
CA VAL A 113 -2.85 22.44 -26.49
C VAL A 113 -2.04 21.86 -27.63
N PRO A 114 -0.88 21.24 -27.39
CA PRO A 114 -0.18 20.57 -28.46
C PRO A 114 -0.93 19.29 -28.85
N PHE A 115 -0.98 18.99 -30.14
CA PHE A 115 -1.71 17.85 -30.68
C PHE A 115 -0.87 16.58 -30.65
N GLN A 116 -1.39 15.52 -30.03
CA GLN A 116 -0.71 14.23 -29.97
C GLN A 116 -0.98 13.50 -31.27
N ARG A 117 0.04 12.85 -31.85
CA ARG A 117 -0.17 11.98 -33.02
C ARG A 117 -0.04 10.52 -32.58
N PRO A 118 -0.83 9.60 -33.18
CA PRO A 118 -0.53 8.17 -33.09
C PRO A 118 0.94 7.92 -33.45
N GLY A 119 1.58 6.96 -32.78
CA GLY A 119 2.75 6.31 -33.35
C GLY A 119 2.40 5.84 -34.76
N GLU A 120 3.28 6.12 -35.72
CA GLU A 120 3.27 5.56 -37.08
C GLU A 120 2.09 5.89 -38.03
N SER A 121 2.41 6.66 -39.09
CA SER A 121 1.92 6.28 -40.42
C SER A 121 2.97 6.63 -41.47
N GLU A 122 3.42 5.60 -42.18
CA GLU A 122 4.64 5.47 -42.98
C GLU A 122 4.81 6.41 -44.19
N ASN A 123 3.90 7.36 -44.46
CA ASN A 123 3.75 7.90 -45.83
C ASN A 123 3.76 9.43 -45.98
N ASP A 124 4.15 10.21 -44.97
CA ASP A 124 4.03 11.66 -45.09
C ASP A 124 5.31 12.40 -44.70
N THR A 125 6.08 12.74 -45.73
CA THR A 125 7.33 13.50 -45.68
C THR A 125 7.17 14.97 -45.27
N THR A 126 5.97 15.43 -44.90
CA THR A 126 5.70 16.85 -44.52
C THR A 126 5.54 17.10 -43.01
N ARG A 127 5.68 16.06 -42.18
CA ARG A 127 5.28 16.03 -40.75
C ARG A 127 6.22 16.68 -39.73
N ASN A 128 7.15 17.56 -40.14
CA ASN A 128 8.25 18.06 -39.28
C ASN A 128 7.92 19.31 -38.43
N LYS A 129 6.67 19.50 -37.97
CA LYS A 129 6.33 20.65 -37.09
C LYS A 129 5.39 20.24 -35.96
N PRO A 130 5.64 20.72 -34.71
CA PRO A 130 4.65 20.63 -33.64
C PRO A 130 3.35 21.28 -34.09
N GLU A 131 2.27 20.51 -34.11
CA GLU A 131 0.94 21.03 -34.40
C GLU A 131 0.22 21.34 -33.10
N THR A 132 -0.54 22.42 -33.11
CA THR A 132 -1.41 22.80 -32.01
C THR A 132 -2.85 22.48 -32.36
N SER A 133 -3.62 22.21 -31.32
CA SER A 133 -5.03 21.90 -31.36
C SER A 133 -5.77 22.75 -30.33
N ILE A 134 -7.07 22.91 -30.51
CA ILE A 134 -7.94 23.57 -29.54
C ILE A 134 -8.60 22.49 -28.68
N GLN A 135 -8.38 22.57 -27.37
CA GLN A 135 -9.12 21.81 -26.38
C GLN A 135 -10.19 22.69 -25.75
N VAL A 136 -11.42 22.18 -25.73
CA VAL A 136 -12.56 22.78 -25.02
C VAL A 136 -13.00 21.84 -23.91
N LEU A 137 -13.17 22.38 -22.71
CA LEU A 137 -13.62 21.62 -21.55
C LEU A 137 -14.81 22.31 -20.90
N THR A 138 -15.87 21.54 -20.63
CA THR A 138 -16.95 21.92 -19.73
C THR A 138 -17.05 20.90 -18.61
N ALA A 139 -17.13 21.35 -17.36
CA ALA A 139 -17.35 20.45 -16.21
C ALA A 139 -18.44 21.02 -15.28
N VAL A 140 -19.37 20.16 -14.83
CA VAL A 140 -20.54 20.57 -14.04
C VAL A 140 -20.69 19.65 -12.83
N ALA A 141 -20.79 20.24 -11.63
CA ALA A 141 -21.02 19.51 -10.39
C ALA A 141 -22.54 19.37 -10.15
N VAL A 142 -23.10 18.22 -10.48
CA VAL A 142 -24.54 17.93 -10.39
C VAL A 142 -24.79 16.96 -9.25
N LYS A 143 -25.44 17.38 -8.16
CA LYS A 143 -25.56 16.57 -6.93
C LYS A 143 -24.19 16.01 -6.51
N ASP A 144 -24.07 14.72 -6.28
CA ASP A 144 -22.85 13.98 -5.97
C ASP A 144 -22.09 13.50 -7.21
N SER A 145 -22.33 14.07 -8.40
CA SER A 145 -21.68 13.67 -9.65
C SER A 145 -20.93 14.83 -10.31
N LEU A 146 -19.92 14.49 -11.11
CA LEU A 146 -19.26 15.42 -12.02
C LEU A 146 -19.55 15.00 -13.46
N VAL A 147 -20.20 15.87 -14.24
CA VAL A 147 -20.38 15.69 -15.68
C VAL A 147 -19.29 16.47 -16.40
N ARG A 148 -18.49 15.81 -17.22
CA ARG A 148 -17.35 16.40 -17.93
C ARG A 148 -17.50 16.21 -19.44
N PHE A 149 -17.27 17.26 -20.20
CA PHE A 149 -17.27 17.32 -21.65
C PHE A 149 -15.87 17.74 -22.09
N ASP A 150 -15.08 16.81 -22.61
CA ASP A 150 -13.72 17.04 -23.10
C ASP A 150 -13.74 16.99 -24.63
N THR A 151 -13.56 18.14 -25.27
CA THR A 151 -13.53 18.25 -26.73
C THR A 151 -12.12 18.59 -27.22
N LEU A 152 -11.71 17.92 -28.28
CA LEU A 152 -10.48 18.21 -29.00
C LEU A 152 -10.79 18.42 -30.49
N LEU A 153 -10.20 19.46 -31.08
CA LEU A 153 -10.28 19.75 -32.50
C LEU A 153 -9.08 19.14 -33.23
N GLN A 154 -9.27 18.59 -34.43
CA GLN A 154 -8.15 18.16 -35.25
C GLN A 154 -7.33 19.38 -35.73
N PRO A 155 -6.02 19.24 -36.00
CA PRO A 155 -5.21 20.32 -36.55
C PRO A 155 -5.83 20.91 -37.82
N GLY A 156 -5.96 22.23 -37.86
CA GLY A 156 -6.58 22.95 -38.99
C GLY A 156 -8.12 22.89 -39.03
N ALA A 157 -8.78 22.27 -38.06
CA ALA A 157 -10.24 22.35 -37.92
C ALA A 157 -10.69 23.79 -37.63
N ALA A 158 -11.93 24.10 -38.02
CA ALA A 158 -12.53 25.40 -37.82
C ALA A 158 -12.71 25.68 -36.30
N PRO A 159 -12.17 26.80 -35.74
CA PRO A 159 -12.29 27.10 -34.32
C PRO A 159 -13.73 27.15 -33.80
N GLU A 160 -14.69 27.46 -34.68
CA GLU A 160 -16.12 27.49 -34.38
C GLU A 160 -16.66 26.14 -33.88
N ARG A 161 -15.98 25.01 -34.18
CA ARG A 161 -16.32 23.71 -33.61
C ARG A 161 -16.17 23.67 -32.09
N GLY A 162 -15.23 24.45 -31.55
CA GLY A 162 -15.08 24.62 -30.11
C GLY A 162 -16.24 25.38 -29.49
N ASP A 163 -16.76 26.41 -30.18
CA ASP A 163 -17.93 27.16 -29.73
C ASP A 163 -19.21 26.32 -29.77
N GLU A 164 -19.36 25.49 -30.81
CA GLU A 164 -20.45 24.51 -30.93
C GLU A 164 -20.41 23.50 -29.76
N ALA A 165 -19.22 23.02 -29.39
CA ALA A 165 -19.03 22.13 -28.26
C ALA A 165 -19.44 22.77 -26.91
N LEU A 166 -19.05 24.03 -26.65
CA LEU A 166 -19.53 24.77 -25.48
C LEU A 166 -21.05 24.94 -25.49
N ALA A 167 -21.63 25.29 -26.66
CA ALA A 167 -23.07 25.45 -26.80
C ALA A 167 -23.82 24.15 -26.52
N MET A 168 -23.32 23.00 -27.02
CA MET A 168 -23.86 21.68 -26.71
C MET A 168 -23.82 21.37 -25.22
N ALA A 169 -22.68 21.56 -24.55
CA ALA A 169 -22.56 21.29 -23.12
C ALA A 169 -23.52 22.16 -22.27
N ARG A 170 -23.80 23.40 -22.69
CA ARG A 170 -24.79 24.29 -22.06
C ARG A 170 -26.24 23.82 -22.17
N THR A 171 -26.53 22.89 -23.09
CA THR A 171 -27.87 22.27 -23.19
C THR A 171 -28.13 21.22 -22.11
N LEU A 172 -27.14 20.92 -21.25
CA LEU A 172 -27.28 19.97 -20.15
C LEU A 172 -28.55 20.22 -19.33
N SER A 173 -29.50 19.32 -19.49
CA SER A 173 -30.68 19.20 -18.66
C SER A 173 -30.32 18.31 -17.49
N ALA A 174 -30.38 18.86 -16.28
CA ALA A 174 -30.04 18.19 -15.03
C ALA A 174 -31.22 18.28 -14.02
N PRO A 175 -31.17 17.53 -12.91
CA PRO A 175 -32.15 17.67 -11.83
C PRO A 175 -32.26 19.11 -11.33
N PRO A 176 -33.42 19.56 -10.83
CA PRO A 176 -33.58 20.91 -10.30
C PRO A 176 -32.54 21.23 -9.21
N ALA A 177 -31.75 22.27 -9.43
CA ALA A 177 -30.82 22.81 -8.43
C ALA A 177 -31.51 23.85 -7.53
N ASP A 178 -31.08 23.94 -6.27
CA ASP A 178 -31.45 25.07 -5.42
C ASP A 178 -30.70 26.33 -5.86
N LYS A 179 -31.46 27.36 -6.29
CA LYS A 179 -30.88 28.57 -6.88
C LYS A 179 -30.03 29.35 -5.89
N SER A 180 -30.46 29.48 -4.64
CA SER A 180 -29.71 30.18 -3.59
C SER A 180 -28.39 29.50 -3.27
N THR A 181 -28.42 28.17 -3.12
CA THR A 181 -27.25 27.35 -2.83
C THR A 181 -26.25 27.42 -3.97
N SER A 182 -26.70 27.23 -5.21
CA SER A 182 -25.84 27.28 -6.40
C SER A 182 -25.20 28.66 -6.58
N GLN A 183 -25.92 29.75 -6.30
CA GLN A 183 -25.35 31.10 -6.35
C GLN A 183 -24.29 31.34 -5.26
N GLU A 184 -24.52 30.84 -4.06
CA GLU A 184 -23.55 30.92 -2.96
C GLU A 184 -22.29 30.09 -3.24
N GLU A 185 -22.45 28.87 -3.78
CA GLU A 185 -21.35 28.02 -4.21
C GLU A 185 -20.54 28.68 -5.33
N MET A 186 -21.22 29.27 -6.32
CA MET A 186 -20.58 30.07 -7.37
C MET A 186 -19.78 31.25 -6.81
N ARG A 187 -20.31 31.93 -5.78
CA ARG A 187 -19.58 33.00 -5.08
C ARG A 187 -18.34 32.47 -4.38
N LYS A 188 -18.44 31.30 -3.72
CA LYS A 188 -17.31 30.64 -3.05
C LYS A 188 -16.24 30.17 -4.05
N LEU A 189 -16.64 29.56 -5.17
CA LEU A 189 -15.73 29.13 -6.24
C LEU A 189 -14.97 30.32 -6.82
N LYS A 190 -15.67 31.41 -7.16
CA LYS A 190 -15.05 32.64 -7.68
C LYS A 190 -14.17 33.34 -6.64
N GLY A 191 -14.53 33.27 -5.37
CA GLY A 191 -13.78 33.85 -4.25
C GLY A 191 -12.65 32.96 -3.70
N SER A 192 -12.39 31.78 -4.29
CA SER A 192 -11.43 30.78 -3.78
C SER A 192 -11.68 30.36 -2.31
N ALA A 193 -12.92 30.44 -1.85
CA ALA A 193 -13.32 30.06 -0.49
C ALA A 193 -13.54 28.54 -0.34
N ILE A 194 -13.56 27.80 -1.46
CA ILE A 194 -13.46 26.35 -1.49
C ILE A 194 -11.98 26.04 -1.73
N ALA A 195 -11.28 25.62 -0.67
CA ALA A 195 -9.90 25.19 -0.79
C ALA A 195 -9.84 23.76 -1.36
N PRO A 196 -8.79 23.41 -2.11
CA PRO A 196 -8.44 22.01 -2.32
C PRO A 196 -8.21 21.40 -0.93
N THR A 197 -8.95 20.34 -0.58
CA THR A 197 -8.51 19.46 0.51
C THR A 197 -7.29 18.71 0.01
N ILE A 198 -6.11 19.31 0.19
CA ILE A 198 -4.92 18.51 0.38
C ILE A 198 -5.17 17.82 1.71
N SER A 199 -5.26 16.48 1.71
CA SER A 199 -5.30 15.73 2.97
C SER A 199 -4.21 16.32 3.88
N PRO A 200 -4.55 16.70 5.12
CA PRO A 200 -3.54 17.28 6.00
C PRO A 200 -2.35 16.32 6.03
N PRO A 201 -1.11 16.79 5.75
CA PRO A 201 0.05 15.93 5.89
C PRO A 201 -0.04 15.31 7.29
N ARG A 202 0.09 13.98 7.37
CA ARG A 202 0.27 13.32 8.67
C ARG A 202 1.32 14.13 9.43
N ALA A 203 0.96 14.58 10.62
CA ALA A 203 1.85 15.41 11.43
C ALA A 203 3.14 14.63 11.66
N TYR A 204 4.22 15.09 11.04
CA TYR A 204 5.55 14.49 11.15
C TYR A 204 6.00 14.46 12.61
N ALA A 205 6.51 13.31 13.06
CA ALA A 205 7.54 13.33 14.09
C ALA A 205 8.75 14.04 13.50
N LYS A 206 9.32 15.02 14.22
CA LYS A 206 10.55 15.69 13.79
C LYS A 206 11.67 14.67 13.70
N ILE A 207 12.06 14.30 12.48
CA ILE A 207 13.25 13.49 12.23
C ILE A 207 14.46 14.35 12.62
N SER A 208 15.26 13.85 13.56
CA SER A 208 16.59 14.37 13.84
C SER A 208 17.44 14.24 12.57
N THR A 209 17.99 15.34 12.10
CA THR A 209 18.97 15.41 11.00
C THR A 209 19.97 14.25 11.08
N PRO A 210 20.19 13.47 10.01
CA PRO A 210 21.31 12.54 9.93
C PRO A 210 22.62 13.30 10.18
N PRO A 211 23.63 12.68 10.82
CA PRO A 211 24.91 13.32 11.02
C PRO A 211 25.50 13.71 9.66
N VAL A 212 25.79 15.00 9.51
CA VAL A 212 26.48 15.59 8.36
C VAL A 212 27.83 14.88 8.21
N GLN A 213 27.93 13.91 7.31
CA GLN A 213 29.23 13.49 6.81
C GLN A 213 29.71 14.60 5.87
N GLY A 214 30.76 15.30 6.32
CA GLY A 214 31.36 16.40 5.58
C GLY A 214 31.87 16.02 4.19
N PRO A 215 32.14 17.02 3.33
CA PRO A 215 32.44 16.83 1.91
C PRO A 215 33.74 16.04 1.76
N ARG A 216 33.64 14.75 1.44
CA ARG A 216 34.79 13.96 0.99
C ARG A 216 34.92 14.12 -0.51
N SER A 217 36.06 14.70 -0.88
CA SER A 217 36.55 14.91 -2.22
C SER A 217 36.47 13.63 -3.05
N ALA A 218 35.94 13.76 -4.28
CA ALA A 218 35.90 12.69 -5.27
C ALA A 218 37.29 12.07 -5.47
N LYS A 219 37.43 10.82 -5.05
CA LYS A 219 38.39 9.88 -5.62
C LYS A 219 37.58 8.71 -6.21
N PRO A 220 37.99 8.15 -7.36
CA PRO A 220 37.25 7.07 -8.00
C PRO A 220 37.25 5.88 -7.05
N LEU A 221 36.06 5.42 -6.65
CA LEU A 221 35.90 4.15 -5.95
C LEU A 221 36.20 3.04 -6.96
N ASN A 222 37.44 2.55 -6.97
CA ASN A 222 37.73 1.22 -7.48
C ASN A 222 37.17 0.19 -6.49
N THR A 223 36.40 -0.75 -7.02
CA THR A 223 35.95 -2.02 -6.40
C THR A 223 35.17 -1.88 -5.09
N GLY A 224 33.93 -1.38 -5.17
CA GLY A 224 32.91 -1.60 -4.13
C GLY A 224 32.15 -2.90 -4.42
N GLY A 225 32.16 -3.83 -3.47
CA GLY A 225 31.48 -5.12 -3.57
C GLY A 225 29.97 -4.96 -3.78
N ARG A 226 29.45 -5.73 -4.75
CA ARG A 226 28.04 -5.90 -5.07
C ARG A 226 27.31 -6.44 -3.83
N ALA A 227 26.27 -5.75 -3.36
CA ALA A 227 25.37 -6.32 -2.38
C ALA A 227 24.46 -7.35 -3.08
N GLY A 228 24.61 -8.63 -2.75
CA GLY A 228 23.57 -9.67 -2.77
C GLY A 228 22.84 -10.09 -4.06
N GLY A 229 22.93 -9.37 -5.18
CA GLY A 229 22.16 -9.72 -6.40
C GLY A 229 22.78 -10.83 -7.25
N ALA A 230 21.94 -11.60 -7.94
CA ALA A 230 22.37 -12.54 -8.98
C ALA A 230 23.13 -11.82 -10.12
N ALA A 231 23.89 -12.57 -10.90
CA ALA A 231 24.53 -12.02 -12.10
C ALA A 231 23.45 -11.59 -13.11
N ALA A 232 23.67 -10.46 -13.79
CA ALA A 232 22.80 -10.09 -14.91
C ALA A 232 22.90 -11.13 -16.03
N GLU A 233 21.78 -11.38 -16.72
CA GLU A 233 21.65 -12.28 -17.87
C GLU A 233 21.05 -11.52 -19.07
N GLU A 234 21.43 -11.90 -20.29
CA GLU A 234 20.84 -11.38 -21.53
C GLU A 234 19.61 -12.24 -21.90
N VAL A 235 18.49 -11.60 -22.23
CA VAL A 235 17.25 -12.29 -22.64
C VAL A 235 16.88 -11.96 -24.09
N ALA A 236 15.97 -12.73 -24.68
CA ALA A 236 15.56 -12.52 -26.06
C ALA A 236 14.88 -11.14 -26.23
N GLY A 237 15.26 -10.42 -27.29
CA GLY A 237 14.64 -9.15 -27.67
C GLY A 237 15.44 -7.90 -27.23
N ALA A 238 14.84 -6.74 -27.49
CA ALA A 238 15.39 -5.41 -27.25
C ALA A 238 14.26 -4.39 -27.14
N GLY A 239 14.50 -3.15 -26.69
CA GLY A 239 13.46 -2.11 -26.72
C GLY A 239 12.33 -2.34 -25.70
N GLU A 240 11.08 -1.98 -26.02
CA GLU A 240 9.90 -2.04 -25.11
C GLU A 240 9.84 -3.32 -24.31
N ILE A 241 9.96 -3.20 -22.98
CA ILE A 241 10.08 -4.36 -22.10
C ILE A 241 8.92 -4.45 -21.12
N ASP A 242 8.49 -5.69 -20.88
CA ASP A 242 7.58 -6.05 -19.80
C ASP A 242 8.02 -7.35 -19.08
N ALA A 243 7.52 -7.59 -17.86
CA ALA A 243 7.90 -8.70 -17.01
C ALA A 243 6.76 -9.13 -16.08
N ALA A 244 6.65 -10.44 -15.85
CA ALA A 244 5.70 -11.04 -14.92
C ALA A 244 6.39 -12.11 -14.07
N ALA A 245 5.91 -12.27 -12.83
CA ALA A 245 6.40 -13.27 -11.89
C ALA A 245 5.23 -14.08 -11.33
N SER A 246 5.45 -15.37 -11.08
CA SER A 246 4.53 -16.15 -10.27
C SER A 246 4.57 -15.70 -8.81
N ILE A 247 3.47 -15.88 -8.08
CA ILE A 247 3.38 -15.44 -6.67
C ILE A 247 4.43 -16.09 -5.76
N ASP A 248 4.93 -17.28 -6.11
CA ASP A 248 5.98 -18.01 -5.40
C ASP A 248 7.40 -17.68 -5.87
N GLY A 249 7.56 -16.79 -6.87
CA GLY A 249 8.85 -16.35 -7.39
C GLY A 249 9.66 -17.46 -8.08
N GLN A 250 9.01 -18.58 -8.45
CA GLN A 250 9.66 -19.70 -9.12
C GLN A 250 9.70 -19.51 -10.64
N TYR A 251 8.67 -18.89 -11.20
CA TYR A 251 8.50 -18.70 -12.64
C TYR A 251 8.51 -17.22 -12.98
N PHE A 252 9.23 -16.87 -14.05
CA PHE A 252 9.27 -15.52 -14.58
C PHE A 252 9.06 -15.55 -16.08
N VAL A 253 8.41 -14.52 -16.62
CA VAL A 253 8.32 -14.27 -18.06
C VAL A 253 8.73 -12.83 -18.32
N THR A 254 9.52 -12.63 -19.36
CA THR A 254 9.89 -11.31 -19.87
C THR A 254 9.45 -11.18 -21.33
N ALA A 255 9.10 -9.97 -21.73
CA ALA A 255 8.89 -9.58 -23.12
C ALA A 255 9.79 -8.38 -23.42
N ALA A 256 10.50 -8.38 -24.55
CA ALA A 256 11.30 -7.25 -25.02
C ALA A 256 11.15 -7.08 -26.54
N ALA A 257 10.43 -6.05 -26.99
CA ALA A 257 9.89 -5.92 -28.36
C ALA A 257 9.28 -7.24 -28.84
N CYS A 258 8.43 -7.83 -28.00
CA CYS A 258 7.80 -9.14 -28.22
C CYS A 258 8.76 -10.34 -28.39
N GLY A 259 10.06 -10.18 -28.13
CA GLY A 259 10.96 -11.27 -27.80
C GLY A 259 10.65 -11.78 -26.40
N VAL A 260 10.05 -12.96 -26.29
CA VAL A 260 9.58 -13.49 -25.00
C VAL A 260 10.56 -14.53 -24.48
N SER A 261 10.95 -14.40 -23.21
CA SER A 261 11.75 -15.40 -22.50
C SER A 261 11.06 -15.83 -21.21
N TYR A 262 11.35 -17.04 -20.74
CA TYR A 262 10.82 -17.56 -19.49
C TYR A 262 11.91 -18.20 -18.64
N SER A 263 11.70 -18.19 -17.33
CA SER A 263 12.51 -18.89 -16.33
C SER A 263 11.60 -19.81 -15.53
N SER A 264 12.09 -21.00 -15.22
CA SER A 264 11.42 -21.97 -14.32
C SER A 264 12.24 -22.34 -13.08
N ASP A 265 13.35 -21.63 -12.84
CA ASP A 265 14.32 -21.92 -11.79
C ASP A 265 14.56 -20.72 -10.85
N GLY A 266 13.60 -19.79 -10.79
CA GLY A 266 13.72 -18.60 -9.97
C GLY A 266 14.58 -17.49 -10.57
N GLY A 267 14.76 -17.50 -11.89
CA GLY A 267 15.52 -16.50 -12.64
C GLY A 267 17.02 -16.77 -12.67
N ALA A 268 17.42 -18.03 -12.47
CA ALA A 268 18.81 -18.44 -12.61
C ALA A 268 19.19 -18.68 -14.07
N THR A 269 18.21 -19.04 -14.93
CA THR A 269 18.37 -19.12 -16.39
C THR A 269 17.10 -18.67 -17.12
N PHE A 270 17.25 -18.05 -18.29
CA PHE A 270 16.14 -17.68 -19.16
C PHE A 270 16.23 -18.38 -20.52
N ASN A 271 15.11 -18.98 -20.96
CA ASN A 271 14.98 -19.61 -22.27
C ASN A 271 13.97 -18.85 -23.13
N ALA A 272 14.12 -18.89 -24.45
CA ALA A 272 13.14 -18.29 -25.36
C ALA A 272 11.80 -19.04 -25.30
N SER A 273 10.69 -18.30 -25.28
CA SER A 273 9.33 -18.83 -25.36
C SER A 273 8.88 -19.01 -26.81
N ASN A 274 7.97 -19.95 -27.06
CA ASN A 274 7.30 -20.07 -28.35
C ASN A 274 5.96 -19.34 -28.35
N ILE A 275 5.64 -18.62 -29.42
CA ILE A 275 4.35 -17.96 -29.62
C ILE A 275 3.65 -18.62 -30.81
N ASN A 276 2.46 -19.18 -30.58
CA ASN A 276 1.75 -20.02 -31.54
C ASN A 276 0.36 -19.46 -31.91
N GLY A 277 0.10 -19.38 -33.21
CA GLY A 277 -1.19 -18.98 -33.78
C GLY A 277 -1.44 -17.46 -33.75
N GLY A 278 -2.69 -17.07 -33.97
CA GLY A 278 -3.14 -15.67 -33.93
C GLY A 278 -3.06 -14.91 -35.26
N PRO A 279 -3.70 -13.72 -35.33
CA PRO A 279 -3.69 -12.84 -36.51
C PRO A 279 -2.37 -12.06 -36.67
N THR A 280 -1.54 -12.02 -35.63
CA THR A 280 -0.22 -11.36 -35.65
C THR A 280 0.88 -12.41 -35.84
N SER A 281 1.74 -12.20 -36.84
CA SER A 281 2.99 -12.97 -36.95
C SER A 281 4.09 -12.23 -36.16
N PRO A 282 5.02 -12.93 -35.48
CA PRO A 282 6.15 -12.30 -34.78
C PRO A 282 7.03 -11.41 -35.66
N SER A 283 6.94 -11.52 -37.00
CA SER A 283 7.68 -10.67 -37.94
C SER A 283 6.95 -9.38 -38.35
N THR A 284 5.74 -9.12 -37.85
CA THR A 284 4.88 -7.97 -38.23
C THR A 284 4.33 -7.20 -37.02
N VAL A 285 4.95 -7.38 -35.85
CA VAL A 285 4.54 -6.75 -34.58
C VAL A 285 5.30 -5.45 -34.34
N ASP A 286 4.60 -4.49 -33.75
CA ASP A 286 5.07 -3.12 -33.48
C ASP A 286 6.13 -3.07 -32.36
N GLY A 287 6.14 -4.06 -31.46
CA GLY A 287 7.03 -4.12 -30.30
C GLY A 287 6.27 -4.05 -28.97
N ASP A 288 5.07 -3.47 -29.00
CA ASP A 288 4.15 -3.31 -27.88
C ASP A 288 3.59 -4.66 -27.39
N CYS A 289 4.31 -5.26 -26.45
CA CYS A 289 3.94 -6.47 -25.76
C CYS A 289 3.85 -6.24 -24.24
N GLY A 290 2.93 -6.95 -23.60
CA GLY A 290 2.78 -6.94 -22.15
C GLY A 290 2.57 -8.35 -21.59
N VAL A 291 3.03 -8.60 -20.37
CA VAL A 291 2.93 -9.93 -19.74
C VAL A 291 2.37 -9.84 -18.33
N ALA A 292 1.57 -10.83 -17.94
CA ALA A 292 0.98 -10.90 -16.59
C ALA A 292 0.81 -12.36 -16.14
N TRP A 293 0.61 -12.57 -14.84
CA TRP A 293 0.43 -13.90 -14.24
C TRP A 293 -0.87 -13.98 -13.44
N GLY A 294 -1.61 -15.08 -13.56
CA GLY A 294 -2.84 -15.32 -12.81
C GLY A 294 -2.73 -16.40 -11.73
N PRO A 295 -3.59 -16.36 -10.69
CA PRO A 295 -3.59 -17.33 -9.59
C PRO A 295 -3.90 -18.76 -10.04
N SER A 296 -4.44 -18.97 -11.25
CA SER A 296 -4.54 -20.30 -11.86
C SER A 296 -3.18 -20.93 -12.22
N GLY A 297 -2.09 -20.15 -12.19
CA GLY A 297 -0.76 -20.52 -12.68
C GLY A 297 -0.50 -20.17 -14.15
N THR A 298 -1.48 -19.55 -14.83
CA THR A 298 -1.41 -19.18 -16.25
C THR A 298 -0.66 -17.85 -16.43
N PHE A 299 0.26 -17.80 -17.39
CA PHE A 299 0.82 -16.54 -17.89
C PHE A 299 0.01 -16.03 -19.09
N TYR A 300 -0.13 -14.72 -19.18
CA TYR A 300 -0.83 -14.00 -20.23
C TYR A 300 0.17 -13.12 -20.97
N LEU A 301 0.01 -13.05 -22.29
CA LEU A 301 0.79 -12.18 -23.18
C LEU A 301 -0.18 -11.38 -24.03
N SER A 302 -0.12 -10.05 -23.96
CA SER A 302 -0.81 -9.16 -24.89
C SER A 302 0.16 -8.69 -25.98
N ILE A 303 -0.31 -8.60 -27.22
CA ILE A 303 0.46 -8.15 -28.37
C ILE A 303 -0.36 -7.13 -29.15
N LEU A 304 0.21 -5.96 -29.44
CA LEU A 304 -0.34 -5.01 -30.40
C LEU A 304 -0.21 -5.55 -31.83
N GLY A 305 -1.33 -5.65 -32.54
CA GLY A 305 -1.41 -6.15 -33.91
C GLY A 305 -1.80 -5.10 -34.93
N SER A 306 -1.34 -5.27 -36.18
CA SER A 306 -1.59 -4.36 -37.29
C SER A 306 -2.42 -5.02 -38.42
N HIS A 307 -3.51 -4.36 -38.89
CA HIS A 307 -4.09 -4.36 -40.27
C HIS A 307 -5.63 -4.16 -40.32
N PRO A 308 -6.22 -3.27 -41.18
CA PRO A 308 -5.83 -1.88 -41.52
C PRO A 308 -6.09 -0.87 -40.37
N VAL A 309 -6.42 -1.37 -39.17
CA VAL A 309 -6.62 -0.64 -37.91
C VAL A 309 -5.94 -1.48 -36.82
N GLU A 310 -5.31 -0.87 -35.82
CA GLU A 310 -4.65 -1.60 -34.73
C GLU A 310 -5.66 -2.35 -33.82
N PHE A 311 -5.21 -3.46 -33.20
CA PHE A 311 -5.98 -4.27 -32.25
C PHE A 311 -5.07 -4.90 -31.19
N VAL A 312 -5.62 -5.39 -30.08
CA VAL A 312 -4.84 -6.06 -29.01
C VAL A 312 -5.17 -7.55 -28.98
N ALA A 313 -4.21 -8.41 -29.32
CA ALA A 313 -4.32 -9.86 -29.23
C ALA A 313 -3.90 -10.37 -27.84
N LEU A 314 -4.58 -11.40 -27.34
CA LEU A 314 -4.23 -12.07 -26.09
C LEU A 314 -3.82 -13.53 -26.36
N TYR A 315 -2.73 -13.93 -25.72
CA TYR A 315 -2.19 -15.29 -25.69
C TYR A 315 -2.09 -15.77 -24.25
N THR A 316 -2.11 -17.09 -24.04
CA THR A 316 -1.92 -17.71 -22.73
C THR A 316 -0.90 -18.84 -22.76
N SER A 317 -0.21 -19.03 -21.64
CA SER A 317 0.68 -20.16 -21.40
C SER A 317 0.29 -20.84 -20.09
N ALA A 318 0.04 -22.15 -20.15
CA ALA A 318 -0.26 -23.01 -19.01
C ALA A 318 0.95 -23.83 -18.55
N ASP A 319 2.11 -23.65 -19.21
CA ASP A 319 3.37 -24.34 -18.97
C ASP A 319 4.46 -23.36 -18.51
N HIS A 320 4.04 -22.39 -17.69
CA HIS A 320 4.91 -21.45 -17.00
C HIS A 320 5.73 -20.53 -17.93
N GLY A 321 5.13 -20.15 -19.05
CA GLY A 321 5.70 -19.21 -20.01
C GLY A 321 6.44 -19.84 -21.18
N ALA A 322 6.55 -21.18 -21.26
CA ALA A 322 7.30 -21.83 -22.33
C ALA A 322 6.58 -21.77 -23.68
N ASP A 323 5.29 -22.08 -23.73
CA ASP A 323 4.47 -22.04 -24.94
C ASP A 323 3.23 -21.14 -24.78
N PHE A 324 3.17 -20.06 -25.55
CA PHE A 324 2.01 -19.17 -25.64
C PHE A 324 1.10 -19.53 -26.81
N SER A 325 -0.20 -19.66 -26.55
CA SER A 325 -1.23 -19.94 -27.55
C SER A 325 -2.24 -18.81 -27.65
N TYR A 326 -2.59 -18.42 -28.88
CA TYR A 326 -3.60 -17.39 -29.13
C TYR A 326 -4.97 -17.77 -28.53
N VAL A 327 -5.60 -16.81 -27.86
CA VAL A 327 -6.95 -16.97 -27.27
C VAL A 327 -7.98 -16.18 -28.04
N THR A 328 -7.82 -14.86 -28.11
CA THR A 328 -8.76 -13.93 -28.76
C THR A 328 -8.09 -12.57 -28.97
N ASN A 329 -8.73 -11.71 -29.77
CA ASN A 329 -8.50 -10.28 -29.68
C ASN A 329 -9.21 -9.76 -28.41
N ALA A 330 -8.43 -9.22 -27.48
CA ALA A 330 -8.94 -8.52 -26.30
C ALA A 330 -9.68 -7.23 -26.70
N VAL A 331 -9.17 -6.59 -27.74
CA VAL A 331 -9.70 -5.36 -28.30
C VAL A 331 -9.60 -5.44 -29.81
N ASP A 332 -10.70 -5.18 -30.51
CA ASP A 332 -10.73 -4.98 -31.96
C ASP A 332 -11.67 -3.80 -32.25
N ARG A 333 -11.10 -2.70 -32.75
CA ARG A 333 -11.81 -1.43 -33.01
C ARG A 333 -11.85 -1.08 -34.49
N SER A 334 -11.53 -2.04 -35.34
CA SER A 334 -11.50 -1.89 -36.79
C SER A 334 -12.85 -1.47 -37.37
N ALA A 335 -13.95 -2.03 -36.87
CA ALA A 335 -15.31 -1.71 -37.31
C ALA A 335 -15.71 -0.25 -37.03
N GLN A 336 -15.08 0.40 -36.03
CA GLN A 336 -15.32 1.78 -35.63
C GLN A 336 -14.30 2.75 -36.25
N GLY A 337 -13.27 2.25 -36.94
CA GLY A 337 -12.18 3.08 -37.49
C GLY A 337 -11.34 3.76 -36.41
N ILE A 338 -11.21 3.12 -35.24
CA ILE A 338 -10.46 3.65 -34.10
C ILE A 338 -9.22 2.80 -33.91
N ASN A 339 -8.04 3.43 -34.01
CA ASN A 339 -6.75 2.83 -33.70
C ASN A 339 -6.53 2.71 -32.18
N VAL A 340 -5.75 1.72 -31.77
CA VAL A 340 -5.39 1.43 -30.38
C VAL A 340 -3.87 1.30 -30.27
N ASP A 341 -3.29 1.81 -29.20
CA ASP A 341 -1.83 1.91 -29.06
C ASP A 341 -1.44 1.78 -27.58
N GLN A 342 -0.19 1.39 -27.33
CA GLN A 342 0.41 1.18 -26.01
C GLN A 342 -0.47 0.40 -25.01
N PRO A 343 -0.87 -0.84 -25.33
CA PRO A 343 -1.63 -1.68 -24.42
C PRO A 343 -0.80 -2.13 -23.22
N HIS A 344 -1.43 -2.25 -22.06
CA HIS A 344 -0.88 -2.90 -20.88
C HIS A 344 -1.87 -3.92 -20.33
N VAL A 345 -1.37 -5.11 -19.99
CA VAL A 345 -2.17 -6.22 -19.44
C VAL A 345 -1.87 -6.39 -17.95
N ALA A 346 -2.90 -6.65 -17.16
CA ALA A 346 -2.77 -7.09 -15.77
C ALA A 346 -3.76 -8.21 -15.49
N VAL A 347 -3.50 -8.98 -14.45
CA VAL A 347 -4.38 -10.04 -13.97
C VAL A 347 -4.61 -9.83 -12.47
N ASP A 348 -5.78 -10.19 -11.97
CA ASP A 348 -5.99 -10.26 -10.52
C ASP A 348 -5.14 -11.41 -9.96
N HIS A 349 -4.02 -11.09 -9.32
CA HIS A 349 -3.06 -12.09 -8.80
C HIS A 349 -3.62 -12.92 -7.63
N TRP A 350 -4.77 -12.53 -7.07
CA TRP A 350 -5.28 -13.03 -5.80
C TRP A 350 -6.62 -13.76 -5.96
N ASN A 351 -7.49 -13.25 -6.83
CA ASN A 351 -8.88 -13.69 -6.89
C ASN A 351 -9.26 -14.29 -8.24
N LEU A 352 -9.70 -15.54 -8.19
CA LEU A 352 -10.41 -16.18 -9.30
C LEU A 352 -11.85 -15.66 -9.39
N SER A 353 -12.41 -15.68 -10.60
CA SER A 353 -13.82 -15.42 -10.82
C SER A 353 -14.70 -16.52 -10.21
N ALA A 354 -16.01 -16.28 -10.15
CA ALA A 354 -16.99 -17.29 -9.70
C ALA A 354 -17.00 -18.58 -10.54
N SER A 355 -16.41 -18.55 -11.75
CA SER A 355 -16.21 -19.73 -12.60
C SER A 355 -14.84 -20.38 -12.42
N ASN A 356 -14.10 -20.01 -11.38
CA ASN A 356 -12.76 -20.49 -11.06
C ASN A 356 -11.75 -20.28 -12.21
N GLN A 357 -11.81 -19.09 -12.80
CA GLN A 357 -10.94 -18.65 -13.90
C GLN A 357 -10.29 -17.32 -13.52
N ASP A 358 -9.12 -17.01 -14.08
CA ASP A 358 -8.46 -15.73 -13.82
C ASP A 358 -9.30 -14.56 -14.34
N GLN A 359 -9.14 -13.42 -13.66
CA GLN A 359 -9.69 -12.15 -14.09
C GLN A 359 -8.60 -11.31 -14.76
N VAL A 360 -8.75 -11.07 -16.06
CA VAL A 360 -7.72 -10.42 -16.90
C VAL A 360 -8.20 -9.03 -17.28
N TYR A 361 -7.30 -8.05 -17.30
CA TYR A 361 -7.56 -6.64 -17.61
C TYR A 361 -6.60 -6.17 -18.68
N VAL A 362 -7.10 -5.41 -19.66
CA VAL A 362 -6.28 -4.77 -20.69
C VAL A 362 -6.69 -3.31 -20.76
N VAL A 363 -5.69 -2.43 -20.68
CA VAL A 363 -5.85 -0.98 -20.82
C VAL A 363 -5.02 -0.49 -22.00
N TRP A 364 -5.51 0.51 -22.73
CA TRP A 364 -4.83 1.03 -23.93
C TRP A 364 -5.25 2.47 -24.21
N GLN A 365 -4.52 3.12 -25.13
CA GLN A 365 -4.86 4.44 -25.66
C GLN A 365 -5.62 4.33 -26.99
N GLU A 366 -6.68 5.10 -27.20
CA GLU A 366 -7.30 5.30 -28.52
C GLU A 366 -6.69 6.52 -29.23
N THR A 367 -5.94 6.33 -30.31
CA THR A 367 -5.06 7.37 -30.86
C THR A 367 -5.75 8.48 -31.64
N ASN A 368 -6.98 8.26 -32.15
CA ASN A 368 -7.79 9.30 -32.83
C ASN A 368 -8.65 10.13 -31.87
N ASN A 369 -8.90 9.62 -30.65
CA ASN A 369 -9.84 10.20 -29.68
C ASN A 369 -9.17 10.59 -28.36
N PHE A 370 -7.90 10.23 -28.16
CA PHE A 370 -7.06 10.55 -27.00
C PHE A 370 -7.70 10.16 -25.66
N VAL A 371 -8.38 9.01 -25.66
CA VAL A 371 -9.01 8.43 -24.48
C VAL A 371 -8.33 7.12 -24.10
N SER A 372 -8.06 6.96 -22.80
CA SER A 372 -7.78 5.65 -22.23
C SER A 372 -9.06 4.82 -22.19
N ALA A 373 -8.94 3.54 -22.49
CA ALA A 373 -10.02 2.56 -22.39
C ALA A 373 -9.55 1.31 -21.65
N LEU A 374 -10.47 0.68 -20.94
CA LEU A 374 -10.22 -0.52 -20.13
C LEU A 374 -11.27 -1.59 -20.46
N ALA A 375 -10.82 -2.82 -20.65
CA ALA A 375 -11.67 -4.00 -20.75
C ALA A 375 -11.21 -5.07 -19.77
N CYS A 376 -12.12 -5.95 -19.40
CA CYS A 376 -11.79 -7.08 -18.54
C CYS A 376 -12.43 -8.39 -19.01
N SER A 377 -11.91 -9.50 -18.50
CA SER A 377 -12.40 -10.85 -18.71
C SER A 377 -12.51 -11.58 -17.37
N THR A 378 -13.59 -12.35 -17.16
CA THR A 378 -13.75 -13.24 -16.00
C THR A 378 -13.51 -14.71 -16.31
N ASN A 379 -13.06 -15.02 -17.52
CA ASN A 379 -12.94 -16.39 -18.04
C ASN A 379 -11.62 -16.61 -18.78
N GLY A 380 -10.52 -16.14 -18.19
CA GLY A 380 -9.16 -16.33 -18.71
C GLY A 380 -8.95 -15.72 -20.09
N GLY A 381 -9.60 -14.58 -20.36
CA GLY A 381 -9.46 -13.85 -21.62
C GLY A 381 -10.33 -14.37 -22.77
N SER A 382 -11.11 -15.44 -22.62
CA SER A 382 -11.91 -15.99 -23.74
C SER A 382 -13.11 -15.13 -24.15
N LYS A 383 -13.60 -14.25 -23.26
CA LYS A 383 -14.59 -13.21 -23.55
C LYS A 383 -14.26 -11.93 -22.79
N TRP A 384 -14.64 -10.79 -23.37
CA TRP A 384 -14.36 -9.47 -22.84
C TRP A 384 -15.64 -8.70 -22.50
N SER A 385 -15.56 -7.90 -21.45
CA SER A 385 -16.62 -7.04 -20.96
C SER A 385 -16.90 -5.89 -21.93
N ALA A 386 -18.00 -5.16 -21.68
CA ALA A 386 -18.11 -3.81 -22.20
C ALA A 386 -16.98 -2.93 -21.63
N LEU A 387 -16.60 -1.90 -22.40
CA LEU A 387 -15.51 -1.01 -22.04
C LEU A 387 -15.88 -0.09 -20.87
N ALA A 388 -14.88 0.20 -20.05
CA ALA A 388 -14.85 1.32 -19.11
C ALA A 388 -13.92 2.43 -19.64
N SER A 389 -14.10 3.67 -19.18
CA SER A 389 -13.32 4.82 -19.65
C SER A 389 -12.53 5.47 -18.51
N PRO A 390 -11.30 4.97 -18.21
CA PRO A 390 -10.38 5.64 -17.29
C PRO A 390 -10.09 7.08 -17.70
N SER A 391 -10.02 7.99 -16.73
CA SER A 391 -9.66 9.39 -16.93
C SER A 391 -8.30 9.49 -17.61
N SER A 392 -8.30 10.22 -18.71
CA SER A 392 -7.08 10.61 -19.40
C SER A 392 -7.24 12.04 -19.88
N GLY A 393 -6.15 12.80 -19.82
CA GLY A 393 -6.07 14.03 -20.58
C GLY A 393 -5.68 13.74 -22.03
N ASN A 394 -5.35 14.79 -22.76
CA ASN A 394 -4.42 14.67 -23.89
C ASN A 394 -3.11 14.02 -23.37
N TYR A 395 -2.50 13.08 -24.10
CA TYR A 395 -1.34 12.26 -23.66
C TYR A 395 -1.64 11.17 -22.61
N GLY A 396 -2.76 10.48 -22.75
CA GLY A 396 -3.11 9.34 -21.90
C GLY A 396 -2.32 8.08 -22.27
N TYR A 397 -1.33 7.72 -21.45
CA TYR A 397 -0.58 6.46 -21.54
C TYR A 397 -0.93 5.59 -20.32
N PRO A 398 -2.01 4.80 -20.39
CA PRO A 398 -2.54 4.16 -19.21
C PRO A 398 -1.71 2.94 -18.78
N ARG A 399 -1.58 2.74 -17.47
CA ARG A 399 -1.09 1.50 -16.84
C ARG A 399 -2.11 1.02 -15.83
N VAL A 400 -2.15 -0.29 -15.59
CA VAL A 400 -3.17 -0.95 -14.76
C VAL A 400 -2.54 -1.84 -13.70
N ALA A 401 -3.08 -1.81 -12.49
CA ALA A 401 -2.72 -2.69 -11.38
C ALA A 401 -3.97 -3.21 -10.67
N VAL A 402 -3.85 -4.33 -9.95
CA VAL A 402 -4.98 -4.95 -9.23
C VAL A 402 -4.57 -5.23 -7.77
N GLY A 403 -5.40 -4.78 -6.83
CA GLY A 403 -5.22 -5.04 -5.41
C GLY A 403 -5.72 -6.41 -4.97
N MET A 404 -5.32 -6.87 -3.79
CA MET A 404 -5.81 -8.15 -3.24
C MET A 404 -7.31 -8.17 -2.92
N ASP A 405 -7.93 -6.99 -2.76
CA ASP A 405 -9.38 -6.82 -2.66
C ASP A 405 -10.10 -6.94 -4.03
N GLY A 406 -9.35 -7.16 -5.11
CA GLY A 406 -9.83 -7.24 -6.49
C GLY A 406 -10.15 -5.87 -7.10
N MET A 407 -9.84 -4.76 -6.43
CA MET A 407 -10.01 -3.44 -7.02
C MET A 407 -8.94 -3.17 -8.07
N VAL A 408 -9.36 -2.53 -9.15
CA VAL A 408 -8.54 -2.27 -10.33
C VAL A 408 -8.19 -0.79 -10.38
N TYR A 409 -6.91 -0.49 -10.49
CA TYR A 409 -6.40 0.87 -10.55
C TYR A 409 -5.84 1.15 -11.94
N VAL A 410 -6.23 2.28 -12.53
CA VAL A 410 -5.64 2.75 -13.78
C VAL A 410 -4.97 4.09 -13.52
N VAL A 411 -3.68 4.19 -13.83
CA VAL A 411 -2.93 5.44 -13.79
C VAL A 411 -2.72 5.93 -15.21
N SER A 412 -2.86 7.23 -15.45
CA SER A 412 -2.63 7.86 -16.75
C SER A 412 -2.03 9.25 -16.57
N ARG A 413 -1.20 9.69 -17.53
CA ARG A 413 -0.84 11.10 -17.61
C ARG A 413 -2.01 11.93 -18.15
N SER A 414 -2.15 13.15 -17.65
CA SER A 414 -3.05 14.16 -18.18
C SER A 414 -2.35 15.51 -18.38
N TRP A 415 -2.55 16.12 -19.55
CA TRP A 415 -2.00 17.43 -19.90
C TRP A 415 -2.49 18.56 -18.95
N PRO A 416 -1.64 19.53 -18.57
CA PRO A 416 -0.23 19.67 -18.96
C PRO A 416 0.73 18.78 -18.16
N ASN A 417 0.50 18.64 -16.85
CA ASN A 417 1.47 18.09 -15.91
C ASN A 417 0.76 17.39 -14.73
N ASN A 418 -0.24 16.56 -15.01
CA ASN A 418 -0.99 15.85 -13.99
C ASN A 418 -0.92 14.33 -14.19
N VAL A 419 -1.04 13.60 -13.09
CA VAL A 419 -1.34 12.16 -13.09
C VAL A 419 -2.78 11.98 -12.65
N ASP A 420 -3.56 11.26 -13.44
CA ASP A 420 -4.90 10.82 -13.12
C ASP A 420 -4.85 9.36 -12.66
N ILE A 421 -5.60 9.05 -11.60
CA ILE A 421 -5.75 7.69 -11.08
C ILE A 421 -7.23 7.41 -10.96
N ASP A 422 -7.68 6.34 -11.62
CA ASP A 422 -9.04 5.80 -11.52
C ASP A 422 -9.04 4.50 -10.74
N LYS A 423 -10.14 4.22 -10.03
CA LYS A 423 -10.36 2.97 -9.31
C LYS A 423 -11.66 2.34 -9.79
N PHE A 424 -11.64 1.06 -10.13
CA PHE A 424 -12.79 0.27 -10.55
C PHE A 424 -12.96 -0.96 -9.65
N SER A 425 -14.19 -1.45 -9.55
CA SER A 425 -14.45 -2.77 -8.95
C SER A 425 -13.87 -3.89 -9.82
N SER A 426 -13.76 -5.10 -9.26
CA SER A 426 -13.31 -6.27 -10.00
C SER A 426 -14.16 -6.55 -11.24
N CYS A 427 -13.60 -7.29 -12.20
CA CYS A 427 -14.33 -7.71 -13.38
C CYS A 427 -15.58 -8.52 -13.04
N ALA A 428 -15.50 -9.41 -12.04
CA ALA A 428 -16.63 -10.17 -11.53
C ALA A 428 -17.74 -9.29 -10.92
N SER A 429 -17.39 -8.09 -10.46
CA SER A 429 -18.31 -7.07 -9.96
C SER A 429 -18.72 -6.06 -11.03
N GLY A 430 -18.41 -6.34 -12.29
CA GLY A 430 -18.82 -5.55 -13.45
C GLY A 430 -17.89 -4.40 -13.81
N LEU A 431 -16.68 -4.28 -13.24
CA LEU A 431 -15.71 -3.24 -13.60
C LEU A 431 -16.27 -1.80 -13.47
N VAL A 432 -16.84 -1.45 -12.32
CA VAL A 432 -17.55 -0.18 -12.07
C VAL A 432 -16.62 0.85 -11.43
N GLU A 433 -16.54 2.07 -11.98
CA GLU A 433 -15.76 3.18 -11.39
C GLU A 433 -16.25 3.46 -9.96
N GLN A 434 -15.32 3.60 -9.02
CA GLN A 434 -15.62 3.81 -7.61
C GLN A 434 -15.88 5.30 -7.31
N PRO A 435 -16.85 5.64 -6.43
CA PRO A 435 -17.11 7.03 -6.04
C PRO A 435 -15.87 7.72 -5.48
N GLY A 436 -15.64 8.96 -5.90
CA GLY A 436 -14.48 9.76 -5.50
C GLY A 436 -13.39 9.83 -6.57
N PHE A 437 -13.37 8.91 -7.52
CA PHE A 437 -12.41 8.84 -8.62
C PHE A 437 -12.90 9.59 -9.89
N PRO A 438 -11.99 9.95 -10.81
CA PRO A 438 -10.53 9.92 -10.67
C PRO A 438 -10.01 10.86 -9.58
N PHE A 439 -8.90 10.48 -8.95
CA PHE A 439 -7.96 11.38 -8.30
C PHE A 439 -7.09 12.05 -9.37
N SER A 440 -6.69 13.32 -9.18
CA SER A 440 -5.61 13.91 -9.98
C SER A 440 -4.65 14.71 -9.11
N GLY A 441 -3.36 14.47 -9.32
CA GLY A 441 -2.26 15.20 -8.67
C GLY A 441 -1.36 15.89 -9.70
N PRO A 442 -0.86 17.11 -9.43
CA PRO A 442 0.16 17.73 -10.26
C PRO A 442 1.52 17.06 -10.06
N PHE A 443 2.33 17.01 -11.10
CA PHE A 443 3.76 16.67 -11.04
C PHE A 443 4.57 17.67 -11.87
N GLY A 444 5.89 17.71 -11.74
CA GLY A 444 6.73 18.53 -12.61
C GLY A 444 7.19 17.70 -13.81
N ASP A 445 6.79 18.02 -15.03
CA ASP A 445 7.37 17.37 -16.22
C ASP A 445 8.60 18.18 -16.69
N ALA A 446 9.80 17.64 -16.48
CA ALA A 446 11.05 18.33 -16.80
C ALA A 446 11.25 18.59 -18.30
N TYR A 447 10.79 17.64 -19.12
CA TYR A 447 11.00 17.68 -20.56
C TYR A 447 9.72 18.10 -21.30
N GLY A 448 8.56 18.09 -20.63
CA GLY A 448 7.28 18.54 -21.19
C GLY A 448 6.92 17.71 -22.41
N GLN A 449 6.11 18.23 -23.34
CA GLN A 449 5.85 17.63 -24.67
C GLN A 449 6.44 18.47 -25.83
N LEU A 450 7.12 19.56 -25.49
CA LEU A 450 7.76 20.46 -26.45
C LEU A 450 9.28 20.34 -26.43
N CYS A 451 9.80 19.34 -25.73
CA CYS A 451 11.23 19.24 -25.45
C CYS A 451 11.76 20.55 -24.89
N THR A 452 11.02 21.19 -23.99
CA THR A 452 11.36 22.52 -23.48
C THR A 452 12.66 22.52 -22.67
N GLY A 453 13.05 21.35 -22.15
CA GLY A 453 14.38 21.08 -21.59
C GLY A 453 15.47 20.72 -22.62
N GLY A 454 15.14 20.68 -23.91
CA GLY A 454 15.96 20.18 -25.02
C GLY A 454 15.78 18.67 -25.27
N PRO A 455 16.25 18.15 -26.42
CA PRO A 455 16.36 16.70 -26.64
C PRO A 455 17.30 16.08 -25.58
N ILE A 456 17.03 14.83 -25.20
CA ILE A 456 17.95 14.05 -24.38
C ILE A 456 18.99 13.42 -25.33
N PRO A 457 20.28 13.81 -25.26
CA PRO A 457 21.27 13.35 -26.22
C PRO A 457 21.35 11.83 -26.29
N GLY A 458 21.22 11.27 -27.49
CA GLY A 458 21.35 9.83 -27.69
C GLY A 458 20.04 9.06 -27.52
N LEU A 459 18.96 9.70 -27.07
CA LEU A 459 17.63 9.13 -26.97
C LEU A 459 16.78 9.61 -28.15
N ASP A 460 16.18 8.68 -28.90
CA ASP A 460 15.41 8.96 -30.13
C ASP A 460 13.98 9.49 -29.88
N ARG A 461 13.63 9.74 -28.62
CA ARG A 461 12.33 10.27 -28.21
C ARG A 461 12.50 11.21 -27.04
N CYS A 462 11.86 12.36 -27.16
CA CYS A 462 11.95 13.39 -26.15
C CYS A 462 10.61 13.73 -25.47
N ASN A 463 9.41 13.43 -26.05
CA ASN A 463 8.10 13.48 -25.32
C ASN A 463 6.74 13.52 -26.09
N ASP A 464 6.65 13.48 -27.42
CA ASP A 464 5.35 13.63 -28.12
C ASP A 464 4.64 12.32 -28.50
N GLY A 465 5.31 11.17 -28.29
CA GLY A 465 4.75 9.82 -28.40
C GLY A 465 4.98 8.93 -27.16
N ASN A 466 5.66 9.43 -26.12
CA ASN A 466 5.93 8.67 -24.90
C ASN A 466 6.24 9.59 -23.69
N THR A 467 5.86 9.18 -22.49
CA THR A 467 6.21 9.88 -21.25
C THR A 467 7.43 9.27 -20.59
N LEU A 468 8.57 9.95 -20.70
CA LEU A 468 9.73 9.69 -19.85
C LEU A 468 9.43 9.82 -18.35
N ALA A 469 8.36 10.56 -18.00
CA ALA A 469 7.80 10.61 -16.65
C ALA A 469 7.28 9.24 -16.17
N SER A 470 6.76 8.41 -17.08
CA SER A 470 6.26 7.04 -16.86
C SER A 470 5.53 6.85 -15.52
N PRO A 471 4.36 7.51 -15.34
CA PRO A 471 3.60 7.35 -14.11
C PRO A 471 3.10 5.91 -14.00
N VAL A 472 3.38 5.28 -12.87
CA VAL A 472 3.06 3.88 -12.59
C VAL A 472 2.43 3.77 -11.20
N ILE A 473 1.59 2.75 -11.01
CA ILE A 473 0.88 2.50 -9.76
C ILE A 473 0.99 1.02 -9.39
N ALA A 474 1.10 0.71 -8.10
CA ALA A 474 0.90 -0.64 -7.59
C ALA A 474 0.20 -0.59 -6.23
N VAL A 475 -0.45 -1.69 -5.89
CA VAL A 475 -1.15 -1.87 -4.62
C VAL A 475 -0.25 -2.67 -3.69
N ASP A 476 -0.14 -2.26 -2.44
CA ASP A 476 0.54 -3.04 -1.41
C ASP A 476 -0.05 -4.45 -1.34
N ASP A 477 0.81 -5.46 -1.40
CA ASP A 477 0.43 -6.87 -1.40
C ASP A 477 -0.06 -7.36 -0.04
N THR A 478 -0.06 -6.49 0.97
CA THR A 478 -0.40 -6.79 2.37
C THR A 478 -1.49 -5.89 2.97
N ASP A 479 -1.79 -4.75 2.33
CA ASP A 479 -2.95 -3.92 2.66
C ASP A 479 -3.58 -3.37 1.36
N PRO A 480 -4.81 -3.76 0.97
CA PRO A 480 -5.37 -3.32 -0.30
C PRO A 480 -5.76 -1.84 -0.30
N ASN A 481 -5.77 -1.18 0.87
CA ASN A 481 -5.98 0.26 0.98
C ASN A 481 -4.67 1.05 0.85
N HIS A 482 -3.52 0.39 0.96
CA HIS A 482 -2.22 1.03 0.79
C HIS A 482 -1.80 0.92 -0.69
N ILE A 483 -1.66 2.05 -1.36
CA ILE A 483 -1.28 2.10 -2.78
C ILE A 483 -0.12 3.08 -2.97
N TYR A 484 0.75 2.76 -3.93
CA TYR A 484 1.92 3.54 -4.28
C TYR A 484 1.82 4.04 -5.71
N MET A 485 2.18 5.30 -5.94
CA MET A 485 2.36 5.89 -7.26
C MET A 485 3.81 6.36 -7.38
N ALA A 486 4.44 6.10 -8.52
CA ALA A 486 5.76 6.65 -8.85
C ALA A 486 5.75 7.41 -10.17
N VAL A 487 6.62 8.42 -10.27
CA VAL A 487 6.79 9.25 -11.46
C VAL A 487 8.19 9.87 -11.50
N ALA A 488 8.81 9.96 -12.67
CA ALA A 488 9.99 10.81 -12.86
C ALA A 488 9.56 12.28 -13.02
N SER A 489 9.88 13.11 -12.03
CA SER A 489 9.43 14.50 -11.94
C SER A 489 10.61 15.46 -11.89
N MET A 490 10.45 16.65 -12.48
CA MET A 490 11.42 17.75 -12.41
C MET A 490 11.84 18.02 -10.97
N ASN A 491 13.15 18.03 -10.75
CA ASN A 491 13.72 18.33 -9.43
C ASN A 491 13.57 19.82 -9.09
N ALA A 492 13.74 20.17 -7.81
CA ALA A 492 13.54 21.54 -7.33
C ALA A 492 14.47 22.58 -8.00
N SER A 493 15.65 22.16 -8.47
CA SER A 493 16.60 23.02 -9.19
C SER A 493 16.29 23.20 -10.68
N GLN A 494 15.31 22.46 -11.21
CA GLN A 494 14.92 22.46 -12.63
C GLN A 494 16.08 22.11 -13.57
N THR A 495 16.99 21.25 -13.10
CA THR A 495 18.21 20.83 -13.83
C THR A 495 18.24 19.32 -14.11
N GLY A 496 17.16 18.61 -13.80
CA GLY A 496 17.01 17.17 -13.98
C GLY A 496 15.70 16.67 -13.36
N GLN A 497 15.63 15.37 -13.09
CA GLN A 497 14.47 14.73 -12.46
C GLN A 497 14.85 13.95 -11.21
N ASP A 498 13.91 13.86 -10.29
CA ASP A 498 13.88 12.86 -9.22
C ASP A 498 12.80 11.82 -9.54
N ILE A 499 13.05 10.58 -9.15
CA ILE A 499 12.04 9.52 -9.11
C ILE A 499 11.28 9.70 -7.81
N LEU A 500 10.06 10.22 -7.93
CA LEU A 500 9.20 10.53 -6.79
C LEU A 500 8.21 9.39 -6.57
N VAL A 501 7.97 9.07 -5.29
CA VAL A 501 6.96 8.13 -4.83
C VAL A 501 5.99 8.84 -3.89
N GLN A 502 4.70 8.53 -4.01
CA GLN A 502 3.64 8.97 -3.12
C GLN A 502 2.77 7.77 -2.75
N ASP A 503 2.27 7.73 -1.52
CA ASP A 503 1.38 6.67 -1.05
C ASP A 503 -0.02 7.19 -0.68
N SER A 504 -0.97 6.27 -0.59
CA SER A 504 -2.31 6.49 -0.06
C SER A 504 -2.70 5.29 0.79
N TRP A 505 -3.33 5.53 1.95
CA TRP A 505 -3.74 4.50 2.92
C TRP A 505 -5.27 4.30 2.98
N ASP A 506 -6.00 4.91 2.07
CA ASP A 506 -7.47 4.86 1.99
C ASP A 506 -7.92 4.44 0.58
N GLY A 507 -7.08 3.65 -0.09
CA GLY A 507 -7.33 3.10 -1.41
C GLY A 507 -7.34 4.15 -2.52
N GLY A 508 -6.65 5.28 -2.36
CA GLY A 508 -6.45 6.33 -3.36
C GLY A 508 -7.32 7.59 -3.19
N LEU A 509 -8.10 7.68 -2.11
CA LEU A 509 -8.96 8.84 -1.84
C LEU A 509 -8.17 10.04 -1.30
N GLY A 510 -7.10 9.79 -0.56
CA GLY A 510 -6.20 10.76 0.03
C GLY A 510 -4.75 10.31 -0.08
N TRP A 511 -3.86 11.25 -0.37
CA TRP A 511 -2.44 10.96 -0.65
C TRP A 511 -1.50 11.64 0.35
N GLY A 512 -0.45 10.91 0.73
CA GLY A 512 0.62 11.34 1.61
C GLY A 512 1.61 12.32 0.96
N PRO A 513 2.70 12.69 1.65
CA PRO A 513 3.76 13.48 1.06
C PRO A 513 4.58 12.68 0.02
N VAL A 514 5.14 13.39 -0.95
CA VAL A 514 6.06 12.81 -1.95
C VAL A 514 7.47 12.62 -1.38
N VAL A 515 8.14 11.53 -1.77
CA VAL A 515 9.53 11.20 -1.40
C VAL A 515 10.33 10.84 -2.64
N ALA A 516 11.55 11.35 -2.75
CA ALA A 516 12.50 10.93 -3.79
C ALA A 516 13.19 9.62 -3.38
N VAL A 517 13.17 8.60 -4.25
CA VAL A 517 13.85 7.31 -3.99
C VAL A 517 15.30 7.31 -4.46
N ASN A 518 15.65 8.18 -5.41
CA ASN A 518 17.02 8.33 -5.90
C ASN A 518 17.89 9.20 -4.98
N GLY A 519 19.20 9.04 -5.11
CA GLY A 519 20.20 9.89 -4.47
C GLY A 519 20.17 11.34 -4.96
N SER A 520 20.76 12.24 -4.17
CA SER A 520 20.69 13.69 -4.34
C SER A 520 21.49 14.28 -5.51
N ALA A 521 22.19 13.44 -6.29
CA ALA A 521 22.91 13.90 -7.47
C ALA A 521 21.92 14.47 -8.49
N THR A 522 22.21 15.65 -9.04
CA THR A 522 21.45 16.19 -10.17
C THR A 522 21.69 15.31 -11.39
N ALA A 523 20.62 14.74 -11.95
CA ALA A 523 20.69 13.90 -13.12
C ALA A 523 19.38 13.94 -13.91
N VAL A 524 19.47 13.58 -15.19
CA VAL A 524 18.30 13.22 -15.98
C VAL A 524 17.89 11.80 -15.60
N ARG A 525 16.61 11.61 -15.24
CA ARG A 525 16.05 10.31 -14.84
C ARG A 525 14.72 10.09 -15.53
N PHE A 526 14.46 8.86 -15.96
CA PHE A 526 13.29 8.56 -16.78
C PHE A 526 12.90 7.07 -16.72
N LEU A 527 11.67 6.82 -17.17
CA LEU A 527 11.05 5.50 -17.29
C LEU A 527 11.09 4.71 -15.99
N SER A 528 10.55 5.33 -14.93
CA SER A 528 10.33 4.65 -13.66
C SER A 528 9.26 3.55 -13.81
N TRP A 529 9.49 2.44 -13.13
CA TRP A 529 8.47 1.42 -12.85
C TRP A 529 8.47 1.07 -11.37
N LEU A 530 7.37 0.50 -10.88
CA LEU A 530 7.24 0.08 -9.50
C LEU A 530 6.44 -1.22 -9.37
N GLY A 531 6.80 -2.02 -8.37
CA GLY A 531 6.08 -3.23 -7.93
C GLY A 531 6.16 -3.34 -6.41
N THR A 532 5.26 -4.10 -5.80
CA THR A 532 5.16 -4.23 -4.35
C THR A 532 5.46 -5.66 -3.91
N TRP A 533 6.14 -5.79 -2.77
CA TRP A 533 6.27 -7.06 -2.08
C TRP A 533 6.53 -6.84 -0.58
N GLY A 534 5.82 -7.58 0.27
CA GLY A 534 5.90 -7.45 1.72
C GLY A 534 5.65 -6.03 2.21
N GLY A 535 4.71 -5.30 1.59
CA GLY A 535 4.40 -3.91 1.94
C GLY A 535 5.48 -2.88 1.61
N THR A 536 6.50 -3.26 0.84
CA THR A 536 7.54 -2.36 0.34
C THR A 536 7.35 -2.14 -1.17
N ALA A 537 7.44 -0.89 -1.62
CA ALA A 537 7.49 -0.56 -3.04
C ALA A 537 8.94 -0.64 -3.54
N TYR A 538 9.17 -1.42 -4.59
CA TYR A 538 10.45 -1.55 -5.29
C TYR A 538 10.37 -0.88 -6.66
N LEU A 539 11.41 -0.15 -7.03
CA LEU A 539 11.44 0.69 -8.23
C LEU A 539 12.68 0.46 -9.07
N GLY A 540 12.54 0.63 -10.39
CA GLY A 540 13.63 0.65 -11.36
C GLY A 540 13.55 1.89 -12.25
N TRP A 541 14.69 2.45 -12.68
CA TRP A 541 14.76 3.62 -13.56
C TRP A 541 16.09 3.76 -14.30
N TYR A 542 16.11 4.52 -15.40
CA TYR A 542 17.34 4.98 -16.04
C TYR A 542 17.85 6.29 -15.44
N ASP A 543 19.16 6.42 -15.30
CA ASP A 543 19.82 7.55 -14.64
C ASP A 543 21.07 8.00 -15.42
N ARG A 544 21.19 9.31 -15.63
CA ARG A 544 22.31 9.94 -16.35
C ARG A 544 23.23 10.77 -15.45
N ARG A 545 23.37 10.45 -14.16
CA ARG A 545 24.27 11.20 -13.24
C ARG A 545 25.74 11.17 -13.64
N PHE A 546 26.12 10.25 -14.53
CA PHE A 546 27.48 10.15 -15.05
C PHE A 546 27.71 10.87 -16.37
N ALA A 547 26.65 11.34 -17.04
CA ALA A 547 26.78 12.21 -18.20
C ALA A 547 27.51 13.51 -17.81
N GLY A 548 28.57 13.87 -18.56
CA GLY A 548 29.38 15.07 -18.27
C GLY A 548 30.65 14.84 -17.46
N ASN A 549 30.90 13.62 -17.00
CA ASN A 549 32.07 13.32 -16.17
C ASN A 549 33.34 13.00 -16.99
N THR A 550 33.25 12.89 -18.32
CA THR A 550 34.40 12.73 -19.21
C THR A 550 34.41 13.81 -20.29
N ALA A 551 35.60 14.20 -20.73
CA ALA A 551 35.77 15.14 -21.83
C ALA A 551 35.46 14.51 -23.21
N ALA A 552 35.41 13.17 -23.28
CA ALA A 552 35.14 12.43 -24.51
C ALA A 552 33.63 12.33 -24.81
N ASP A 553 32.80 12.14 -23.78
CA ASP A 553 31.35 11.89 -23.93
C ASP A 553 30.52 12.72 -22.90
N PRO A 554 30.58 14.07 -22.96
CA PRO A 554 30.10 14.94 -21.88
C PRO A 554 28.58 15.02 -21.70
N ASN A 555 27.76 14.26 -22.43
CA ASN A 555 26.30 14.28 -22.25
C ASN A 555 25.58 12.94 -22.46
N ASP A 556 26.31 11.81 -22.42
CA ASP A 556 25.82 10.59 -23.05
C ASP A 556 25.66 9.34 -22.15
N PHE A 557 26.20 9.32 -20.94
CA PHE A 557 26.19 8.09 -20.14
C PHE A 557 24.89 7.85 -19.38
N THR A 558 24.32 6.67 -19.60
CA THR A 558 23.13 6.17 -18.88
C THR A 558 23.44 4.87 -18.16
N ARG A 559 22.83 4.67 -16.98
CA ARG A 559 22.79 3.39 -16.28
C ARG A 559 21.38 3.08 -15.79
N TYR A 560 21.13 1.82 -15.48
CA TYR A 560 19.89 1.36 -14.86
C TYR A 560 20.08 1.12 -13.36
N TYR A 561 19.16 1.66 -12.57
CA TYR A 561 19.18 1.64 -11.12
C TYR A 561 17.92 0.98 -10.56
N MET A 562 18.05 0.45 -9.35
CA MET A 562 16.92 0.05 -8.52
C MET A 562 16.96 0.73 -7.14
N GLY A 563 15.79 0.82 -6.53
CA GLY A 563 15.61 1.33 -5.16
C GLY A 563 14.33 0.80 -4.54
N SER A 564 14.05 1.21 -3.31
CA SER A 564 12.81 0.87 -2.62
C SER A 564 12.31 2.00 -1.73
N VAL A 565 11.03 1.96 -1.38
CA VAL A 565 10.41 2.84 -0.39
C VAL A 565 9.50 1.98 0.48
N THR A 566 9.60 2.16 1.79
CA THR A 566 8.79 1.49 2.81
C THR A 566 8.13 2.56 3.68
N SER A 567 6.91 2.30 4.14
CA SER A 567 6.29 3.14 5.16
C SER A 567 6.86 2.77 6.54
N ALA A 568 7.43 3.75 7.22
CA ALA A 568 7.89 3.62 8.61
C ALA A 568 7.34 4.80 9.43
N ASN A 569 6.74 4.52 10.60
CA ASN A 569 6.11 5.53 11.45
C ASN A 569 5.04 6.38 10.73
N GLY A 570 4.37 5.78 9.75
CA GLY A 570 3.35 6.44 8.95
C GLY A 570 3.88 7.49 7.97
N ALA A 571 5.15 7.41 7.59
CA ALA A 571 5.77 8.20 6.53
C ALA A 571 6.62 7.31 5.62
N LEU A 572 6.65 7.64 4.32
CA LEU A 572 7.53 6.97 3.36
C LEU A 572 9.01 7.26 3.67
N THR A 573 9.81 6.19 3.71
CA THR A 573 11.26 6.23 3.92
C THR A 573 11.95 5.54 2.75
N PRO A 574 12.86 6.23 2.02
CA PRO A 574 13.58 5.61 0.92
C PRO A 574 14.63 4.63 1.46
N GLY A 575 14.69 3.45 0.83
CA GLY A 575 15.69 2.42 1.05
C GLY A 575 17.00 2.69 0.29
N PRO A 576 17.93 1.72 0.29
CA PRO A 576 19.17 1.84 -0.45
C PRO A 576 18.94 1.81 -1.96
N GLU A 577 19.73 2.61 -2.67
CA GLU A 577 19.80 2.63 -4.13
C GLU A 577 20.95 1.73 -4.63
N THR A 578 20.73 0.98 -5.71
CA THR A 578 21.71 0.06 -6.32
C THR A 578 21.84 0.27 -7.82
N ASP A 579 23.09 0.39 -8.31
CA ASP A 579 23.42 0.40 -9.74
C ASP A 579 23.47 -1.05 -10.27
N LEU A 580 22.57 -1.41 -11.19
CA LEU A 580 22.46 -2.76 -11.72
C LEU A 580 23.39 -3.01 -12.91
N MET A 581 23.84 -1.95 -13.60
CA MET A 581 24.71 -2.07 -14.76
C MET A 581 26.19 -2.07 -14.37
N GLY A 582 26.58 -1.17 -13.46
CA GLY A 582 27.97 -0.97 -13.02
C GLY A 582 28.90 -0.40 -14.10
N ILE A 583 28.39 -0.17 -15.31
CA ILE A 583 29.09 0.34 -16.50
C ILE A 583 28.19 1.35 -17.20
N ASP A 584 28.80 2.41 -17.75
CA ASP A 584 28.08 3.44 -18.49
C ASP A 584 27.68 2.94 -19.89
N ASP A 585 26.44 3.19 -20.29
CA ASP A 585 25.98 3.00 -21.67
C ASP A 585 26.05 4.31 -22.45
N PRO A 586 26.93 4.43 -23.48
CA PRO A 586 27.05 5.61 -24.32
C PRO A 586 25.99 5.60 -25.43
N GLN A 587 24.85 6.24 -25.18
CA GLN A 587 23.70 6.23 -26.07
C GLN A 587 23.96 6.94 -27.42
N CYS A 588 24.83 7.94 -27.46
CA CYS A 588 25.26 8.73 -28.62
C CYS A 588 26.32 8.02 -29.44
N ALA A 589 26.94 6.95 -28.95
CA ALA A 589 27.91 6.19 -29.71
C ALA A 589 27.24 5.57 -30.96
N GLY A 590 27.50 6.19 -32.12
CA GLY A 590 27.26 5.58 -33.43
C GLY A 590 28.42 4.65 -33.77
N ALA A 591 28.15 3.39 -34.10
CA ALA A 591 29.22 2.50 -34.57
C ALA A 591 29.53 2.75 -36.04
N ASN A 592 30.81 2.95 -36.31
CA ASN A 592 31.40 2.87 -37.65
C ASN A 592 31.02 1.53 -38.29
N THR A 593 30.68 1.58 -39.59
CA THR A 593 30.53 0.40 -40.42
C THR A 593 31.81 -0.45 -40.34
N ASN A 594 31.71 -1.64 -39.76
CA ASN A 594 32.69 -2.67 -40.12
C ASN A 594 32.30 -3.20 -41.52
N SER A 595 33.28 -3.78 -42.21
CA SER A 595 33.17 -4.32 -43.56
C SER A 595 32.19 -5.50 -43.73
N ALA A 596 31.39 -5.83 -42.71
CA ALA A 596 30.40 -6.92 -42.71
C ALA A 596 28.93 -6.45 -42.78
N GLY A 597 28.65 -5.14 -42.82
CA GLY A 597 27.31 -4.63 -43.17
C GLY A 597 26.22 -4.83 -42.10
N GLN A 598 26.57 -4.88 -40.81
CA GLN A 598 25.61 -4.92 -39.70
C GLN A 598 25.48 -3.54 -39.04
N ILE A 599 24.25 -3.14 -38.70
CA ILE A 599 23.81 -1.76 -38.43
C ILE A 599 23.79 -1.43 -36.91
N SER A 600 23.96 -0.13 -36.63
CA SER A 600 24.25 0.63 -35.40
C SER A 600 23.14 0.77 -34.34
N ASN A 601 23.47 1.39 -33.19
CA ASN A 601 22.53 2.01 -32.23
C ASN A 601 21.46 2.94 -32.88
N TRP A 602 21.70 3.44 -34.11
CA TRP A 602 20.76 4.27 -34.87
C TRP A 602 20.30 3.58 -36.16
N ALA A 603 20.15 2.25 -36.13
CA ALA A 603 19.93 1.47 -37.36
C ALA A 603 18.70 1.88 -38.18
N ASN A 604 17.65 2.32 -37.49
CA ASN A 604 16.41 2.77 -38.09
C ASN A 604 16.33 4.30 -38.18
N GLY A 605 17.48 4.97 -38.08
CA GLY A 605 17.64 6.41 -38.01
C GLY A 605 16.97 7.01 -36.77
N THR A 606 16.82 8.32 -36.81
CA THR A 606 16.15 9.08 -35.75
C THR A 606 14.84 9.71 -36.22
N ARG A 607 13.93 9.95 -35.28
CA ARG A 607 12.70 10.71 -35.48
C ARG A 607 12.97 12.15 -35.91
N GLU A 608 13.84 12.85 -35.19
CA GLU A 608 14.22 14.22 -35.48
C GLU A 608 15.74 14.40 -35.50
N SER A 609 16.25 15.27 -36.37
CA SER A 609 17.69 15.51 -36.45
C SER A 609 18.30 15.98 -35.11
N GLN A 610 17.51 16.59 -34.22
CA GLN A 610 17.97 17.11 -32.93
C GLN A 610 18.30 16.02 -31.91
N ASP A 611 17.64 14.86 -31.98
CA ASP A 611 17.86 13.73 -31.07
C ASP A 611 19.29 13.16 -31.24
N ALA A 612 19.79 13.17 -32.48
CA ALA A 612 21.16 12.79 -32.80
C ALA A 612 22.14 13.98 -32.74
N THR A 613 21.79 15.17 -33.23
CA THR A 613 22.74 16.31 -33.28
C THR A 613 22.99 16.97 -31.94
N SER A 614 22.16 16.72 -30.92
CA SER A 614 22.43 17.12 -29.53
C SER A 614 23.54 16.28 -28.88
N CYS A 615 23.90 15.15 -29.48
CA CYS A 615 25.06 14.37 -29.06
C CYS A 615 26.37 15.11 -29.34
N THR A 616 27.20 15.18 -28.31
CA THR A 616 28.54 15.77 -28.43
C THR A 616 29.54 14.87 -29.16
N VAL A 617 29.28 13.56 -29.24
CA VAL A 617 30.12 12.55 -29.87
C VAL A 617 29.69 12.33 -31.33
N GLN A 618 30.38 12.96 -32.29
CA GLN A 618 30.08 12.93 -33.73
C GLN A 618 31.09 12.06 -34.51
N PRO A 619 30.73 11.43 -35.65
CA PRO A 619 29.41 11.42 -36.32
C PRO A 619 28.48 10.31 -35.79
N GLN A 620 27.15 10.54 -35.80
CA GLN A 620 26.17 9.54 -35.30
C GLN A 620 25.53 8.66 -36.38
N TYR A 621 25.63 9.03 -37.67
CA TYR A 621 24.98 8.34 -38.79
C TYR A 621 23.49 7.98 -38.54
N ALA A 622 22.71 8.95 -38.04
CA ALA A 622 21.31 8.75 -37.63
C ALA A 622 20.26 9.19 -38.67
N GLY A 623 20.66 9.75 -39.81
CA GLY A 623 19.75 10.09 -40.90
C GLY A 623 19.82 9.11 -42.07
N PHE A 624 18.97 9.32 -43.08
CA PHE A 624 18.99 8.61 -44.36
C PHE A 624 19.06 9.56 -45.55
N CYS A 625 19.90 9.21 -46.53
CA CYS A 625 19.99 9.97 -47.77
C CYS A 625 18.75 9.79 -48.65
N SER A 626 18.15 10.91 -49.05
CA SER A 626 16.84 11.01 -49.72
C SER A 626 16.62 10.16 -50.97
N THR A 627 17.67 9.62 -51.60
CA THR A 627 17.56 8.78 -52.81
C THR A 627 18.15 7.38 -52.63
N THR A 628 19.24 7.26 -51.88
CA THR A 628 19.97 5.98 -51.73
C THR A 628 19.54 5.20 -50.49
N ASN A 629 18.82 5.82 -49.56
CA ASN A 629 18.51 5.29 -48.23
C ASN A 629 19.75 4.82 -47.45
N ALA A 630 20.94 5.31 -47.83
CA ALA A 630 22.17 5.08 -47.08
C ALA A 630 22.12 5.92 -45.80
N THR A 631 22.63 5.36 -44.69
CA THR A 631 22.75 6.10 -43.43
C THR A 631 23.67 7.30 -43.62
N CYS A 632 23.33 8.42 -42.99
CA CYS A 632 24.06 9.67 -43.09
C CYS A 632 24.11 10.38 -41.76
N ASP A 633 25.16 11.18 -41.60
CA ASP A 633 25.29 12.12 -40.51
C ASP A 633 24.68 13.46 -40.93
N PHE A 634 23.83 14.06 -40.08
CA PHE A 634 23.15 15.31 -40.41
C PHE A 634 24.10 16.49 -40.63
N THR A 635 25.30 16.44 -40.03
CA THR A 635 26.35 17.47 -40.15
C THR A 635 27.22 17.23 -41.39
N LEU A 636 27.60 15.98 -41.66
CA LEU A 636 28.44 15.63 -42.81
C LEU A 636 27.64 15.58 -44.13
N GLY A 637 26.34 15.34 -44.05
CA GLY A 637 25.42 15.31 -45.19
C GLY A 637 25.51 14.05 -46.05
N CYS A 638 24.91 14.13 -47.23
CA CYS A 638 24.84 13.05 -48.22
C CYS A 638 25.68 13.34 -49.47
N PRO A 639 25.96 12.34 -50.31
CA PRO A 639 26.54 12.56 -51.63
C PRO A 639 25.77 13.61 -52.45
N SER A 640 26.47 14.30 -53.36
CA SER A 640 25.94 15.44 -54.13
C SER A 640 24.57 15.12 -54.77
N GLY A 641 23.59 16.02 -54.53
CA GLY A 641 22.22 15.89 -55.02
C GLY A 641 21.22 15.23 -54.07
N GLN A 642 21.65 14.79 -52.88
CA GLN A 642 20.80 14.20 -51.84
C GLN A 642 20.80 15.04 -50.56
N THR A 643 19.73 14.91 -49.78
CA THR A 643 19.60 15.50 -48.45
C THR A 643 19.61 14.40 -47.41
N CYS A 644 20.27 14.63 -46.28
CA CYS A 644 20.19 13.74 -45.12
C CYS A 644 18.90 14.05 -44.35
N ASN A 645 17.92 13.15 -44.44
CA ASN A 645 16.62 13.29 -43.81
C ASN A 645 16.55 12.43 -42.54
N SER A 646 15.66 12.78 -41.62
CA SER A 646 15.27 11.85 -40.54
C SER A 646 14.61 10.59 -41.09
N SER A 647 14.46 9.58 -40.25
CA SER A 647 13.84 8.32 -40.61
C SER A 647 12.44 8.55 -41.19
N PRO A 648 12.12 8.02 -42.38
CA PRO A 648 10.76 8.10 -42.93
C PRO A 648 9.74 7.32 -42.08
N TYR A 649 10.23 6.44 -41.21
CA TYR A 649 9.43 5.61 -40.30
C TYR A 649 9.25 6.24 -38.91
N GLY A 650 9.79 7.45 -38.67
CA GLY A 650 9.65 8.12 -37.36
C GLY A 650 10.65 7.65 -36.29
N GLY A 651 11.65 6.84 -36.65
CA GLY A 651 12.69 6.34 -35.73
C GLY A 651 12.22 5.16 -34.88
N VAL A 652 13.14 4.40 -34.29
CA VAL A 652 12.84 3.28 -33.37
C VAL A 652 13.48 3.57 -32.02
N PRO A 653 12.73 3.52 -30.90
CA PRO A 653 13.28 3.75 -29.57
C PRO A 653 14.42 2.81 -29.27
N LYS A 654 15.52 3.37 -28.76
CA LYS A 654 16.63 2.53 -28.29
C LYS A 654 16.30 1.73 -27.04
N TYR A 655 15.47 2.24 -26.14
CA TYR A 655 15.12 1.58 -24.88
C TYR A 655 13.62 1.36 -24.69
N GLY A 656 12.88 1.42 -25.80
CA GLY A 656 11.42 1.31 -25.78
C GLY A 656 10.72 2.53 -25.17
N ASP A 657 9.41 2.39 -25.04
CA ASP A 657 8.56 3.41 -24.44
C ASP A 657 8.36 3.29 -22.93
N TYR A 658 8.61 2.11 -22.39
CA TYR A 658 8.45 1.82 -20.97
C TYR A 658 9.42 0.73 -20.57
N ASN A 659 9.74 0.70 -19.28
CA ASN A 659 10.39 -0.43 -18.64
C ASN A 659 9.47 -1.00 -17.58
N THR A 660 9.58 -2.29 -17.29
CA THR A 660 8.90 -2.85 -16.13
C THR A 660 9.83 -3.66 -15.23
N LEU A 661 9.28 -4.06 -14.09
CA LEU A 661 9.84 -5.02 -13.16
C LEU A 661 8.70 -5.87 -12.61
N ALA A 662 9.01 -7.04 -12.08
CA ALA A 662 8.03 -7.95 -11.50
C ALA A 662 8.46 -8.41 -10.11
N THR A 663 7.49 -8.53 -9.19
CA THR A 663 7.69 -9.04 -7.84
C THR A 663 6.91 -10.34 -7.61
N GLY A 664 7.51 -11.28 -6.89
CA GLY A 664 6.88 -12.56 -6.55
C GLY A 664 7.79 -13.42 -5.68
N GLY A 665 7.24 -14.11 -4.67
CA GLY A 665 7.97 -15.04 -3.81
C GLY A 665 9.18 -14.46 -3.08
N GLY A 666 9.15 -13.18 -2.70
CA GLY A 666 10.31 -12.53 -2.12
C GLY A 666 11.42 -12.30 -3.13
N ARG A 667 11.09 -12.12 -4.40
CA ARG A 667 12.04 -11.77 -5.47
C ARG A 667 11.56 -10.59 -6.26
N LEU A 668 12.55 -9.89 -6.79
CA LEU A 668 12.37 -8.79 -7.72
C LEU A 668 13.14 -9.10 -9.01
N LEU A 669 12.41 -9.24 -10.10
CA LEU A 669 12.97 -9.28 -11.45
C LEU A 669 13.00 -7.86 -12.00
N ASN A 670 14.19 -7.32 -12.22
CA ASN A 670 14.39 -6.12 -13.01
C ASN A 670 14.71 -6.52 -14.46
N ILE A 671 14.12 -5.85 -15.43
CA ILE A 671 14.50 -5.91 -16.84
C ILE A 671 14.81 -4.51 -17.36
N TRP A 672 15.83 -4.37 -18.20
CA TRP A 672 16.17 -3.10 -18.87
C TRP A 672 16.81 -3.36 -20.23
N ALA A 673 16.73 -2.40 -21.12
CA ALA A 673 17.42 -2.41 -22.40
C ALA A 673 18.74 -1.63 -22.30
N SER A 674 19.80 -2.13 -22.94
CA SER A 674 21.12 -1.46 -22.96
C SER A 674 21.89 -1.80 -24.24
N GLY A 675 22.62 -0.81 -24.78
CA GLY A 675 23.61 -1.04 -25.84
C GLY A 675 24.94 -1.61 -25.31
N THR A 676 25.14 -1.49 -24.00
CA THR A 676 26.34 -1.93 -23.29
C THR A 676 25.99 -3.08 -22.35
N ALA A 677 26.67 -4.21 -22.51
CA ALA A 677 26.52 -5.34 -21.60
C ALA A 677 26.89 -4.94 -20.16
N PRO A 678 26.08 -5.30 -19.14
CA PRO A 678 26.40 -5.10 -17.73
C PRO A 678 27.80 -5.58 -17.36
N ALA A 679 28.44 -4.97 -16.36
CA ALA A 679 29.85 -5.19 -16.04
C ALA A 679 30.23 -6.65 -15.70
N ASN A 680 29.25 -7.48 -15.34
CA ASN A 680 29.44 -8.90 -15.05
C ASN A 680 29.27 -9.82 -16.27
N LEU A 681 28.94 -9.28 -17.43
CA LEU A 681 28.81 -9.99 -18.70
C LEU A 681 29.97 -9.65 -19.64
N SER A 682 30.21 -10.52 -20.63
CA SER A 682 31.20 -10.22 -21.66
C SER A 682 30.71 -9.04 -22.52
N PRO A 683 31.58 -8.10 -22.93
CA PRO A 683 31.18 -7.03 -23.84
C PRO A 683 30.54 -7.63 -25.11
N THR A 684 29.35 -7.15 -25.45
CA THR A 684 28.68 -7.53 -26.71
C THR A 684 29.44 -6.89 -27.87
N GLY A 685 29.71 -7.67 -28.91
CA GLY A 685 30.68 -7.29 -29.95
C GLY A 685 30.27 -6.11 -30.85
N ASN A 686 29.04 -5.59 -30.75
CA ASN A 686 28.43 -4.81 -31.85
C ASN A 686 27.60 -3.58 -31.42
N ASN A 687 27.60 -3.15 -30.15
CA ASN A 687 26.73 -2.04 -29.68
C ASN A 687 25.28 -2.19 -30.15
N LEU A 688 24.73 -3.40 -30.08
CA LEU A 688 23.31 -3.66 -30.31
C LEU A 688 22.59 -3.47 -28.99
N ILE A 689 21.39 -2.87 -29.04
CA ILE A 689 20.50 -2.87 -27.89
C ILE A 689 20.04 -4.31 -27.65
N ASN A 690 20.26 -4.80 -26.43
CA ASN A 690 19.69 -6.05 -25.95
C ASN A 690 18.91 -5.79 -24.64
N ALA A 691 18.03 -6.71 -24.28
CA ALA A 691 17.40 -6.75 -22.97
C ALA A 691 18.24 -7.57 -21.97
N TYR A 692 18.37 -7.04 -20.75
CA TYR A 692 19.07 -7.69 -19.65
C TYR A 692 18.17 -7.78 -18.43
N VAL A 693 18.36 -8.84 -17.66
CA VAL A 693 17.63 -9.09 -16.42
C VAL A 693 18.54 -9.28 -15.24
N VAL A 694 18.04 -8.94 -14.05
CA VAL A 694 18.59 -9.36 -12.76
C VAL A 694 17.44 -9.77 -11.86
N VAL A 695 17.57 -10.93 -11.22
CA VAL A 695 16.71 -11.34 -10.11
C VAL A 695 17.42 -11.08 -8.78
N THR A 696 16.76 -10.32 -7.92
CA THR A 696 17.22 -9.97 -6.58
C THR A 696 16.30 -10.63 -5.56
N ASP A 697 16.86 -11.44 -4.67
CA ASP A 697 16.13 -11.92 -3.49
C ASP A 697 15.87 -10.71 -2.56
N LEU A 698 14.61 -10.55 -2.19
CA LEU A 698 14.12 -9.49 -1.31
C LEU A 698 14.22 -9.94 0.15
N PRO A 699 14.48 -9.02 1.09
CA PRO A 699 14.42 -9.33 2.52
C PRO A 699 13.05 -9.92 2.88
N SER A 700 13.07 -10.97 3.70
CA SER A 700 11.84 -11.49 4.30
C SER A 700 11.44 -10.60 5.46
N ASP A 701 10.17 -10.17 5.49
CA ASP A 701 9.59 -9.44 6.61
C ASP A 701 8.88 -10.42 7.55
N PHE A 702 9.28 -10.39 8.82
CA PHE A 702 8.73 -11.22 9.88
C PHE A 702 7.99 -10.36 10.90
N PHE A 703 6.91 -10.92 11.44
CA PHE A 703 6.09 -10.24 12.43
C PHE A 703 5.61 -11.21 13.50
N VAL A 704 5.20 -10.69 14.65
CA VAL A 704 4.44 -11.42 15.66
C VAL A 704 3.03 -10.88 15.62
N ARG A 705 2.04 -11.76 15.40
CA ARG A 705 0.64 -11.36 15.35
C ARG A 705 0.27 -10.61 16.63
N ASP A 706 0.01 -9.32 16.52
CA ASP A 706 -0.30 -8.51 17.68
C ASP A 706 -1.79 -8.62 18.06
N TRP A 707 -2.63 -9.18 17.18
CA TRP A 707 -3.96 -9.66 17.53
C TRP A 707 -4.42 -10.88 16.70
N THR A 708 -5.09 -11.81 17.37
CA THR A 708 -5.80 -12.94 16.75
C THR A 708 -7.19 -13.08 17.39
N THR A 709 -8.24 -13.01 16.58
CA THR A 709 -9.62 -13.32 17.03
C THR A 709 -10.03 -14.73 16.61
N ASN A 710 -9.70 -15.11 15.37
CA ASN A 710 -9.90 -16.45 14.83
C ASN A 710 -9.05 -16.68 13.56
N ALA A 711 -9.13 -17.90 13.01
CA ALA A 711 -8.39 -18.30 11.80
C ALA A 711 -8.61 -17.41 10.56
N SER A 712 -9.74 -16.69 10.49
CA SER A 712 -10.07 -15.77 9.38
C SER A 712 -9.97 -14.30 9.76
N SER A 713 -9.62 -13.98 11.00
CA SER A 713 -9.55 -12.62 11.53
C SER A 713 -8.41 -12.53 12.53
N HIS A 714 -7.25 -12.17 11.99
CA HIS A 714 -5.99 -11.98 12.69
C HIS A 714 -5.14 -10.93 11.95
N ASP A 715 -4.12 -10.43 12.63
CA ASP A 715 -3.07 -9.58 12.09
C ASP A 715 -2.25 -10.33 11.01
N ASN A 716 -2.07 -9.73 9.83
CA ASN A 716 -1.17 -10.22 8.78
C ASN A 716 0.14 -9.44 8.71
N GLY A 717 0.46 -8.74 9.80
CA GLY A 717 1.64 -7.90 9.95
C GLY A 717 1.36 -6.46 9.56
N GLU A 718 0.11 -5.98 9.60
CA GLU A 718 -0.16 -4.60 9.21
C GLU A 718 0.56 -3.59 10.13
N GLU A 719 1.20 -2.55 9.55
CA GLU A 719 1.92 -1.51 10.29
C GLU A 719 1.40 -0.11 9.91
N PRO A 720 0.71 0.63 10.82
CA PRO A 720 0.38 0.27 12.20
C PRO A 720 -0.70 -0.82 12.29
N SER A 721 -0.73 -1.50 13.43
CA SER A 721 -1.75 -2.50 13.76
C SER A 721 -3.16 -1.95 13.58
N THR A 722 -4.02 -2.80 13.02
CA THR A 722 -5.44 -2.50 12.79
C THR A 722 -6.30 -2.69 14.04
N ASN A 723 -5.75 -3.24 15.13
CA ASN A 723 -6.48 -3.51 16.37
C ASN A 723 -5.84 -2.83 17.59
N PRO A 724 -6.52 -1.87 18.23
CA PRO A 724 -5.98 -1.16 19.39
C PRO A 724 -5.88 -2.03 20.67
N ALA A 725 -6.40 -3.26 20.67
CA ALA A 725 -6.43 -4.16 21.83
C ALA A 725 -5.33 -5.24 21.83
N PHE A 726 -4.16 -4.93 21.28
CA PHE A 726 -2.99 -5.83 21.16
C PHE A 726 -2.65 -6.60 22.45
N TYR A 727 -2.83 -5.96 23.61
CA TYR A 727 -2.52 -6.49 24.94
C TYR A 727 -3.43 -7.65 25.41
N VAL A 728 -4.48 -8.00 24.66
CA VAL A 728 -5.40 -9.11 24.99
C VAL A 728 -5.17 -10.33 24.11
N THR A 729 -5.01 -10.10 22.81
CA THR A 729 -5.17 -11.12 21.75
C THR A 729 -3.90 -11.40 20.97
N SER A 730 -2.76 -10.82 21.33
CA SER A 730 -1.49 -11.08 20.66
C SER A 730 -1.01 -12.53 20.82
N ASP A 731 -0.19 -12.97 19.87
CA ASP A 731 0.44 -14.29 19.84
C ASP A 731 1.78 -14.29 20.58
N VAL A 732 1.81 -13.66 21.74
CA VAL A 732 2.84 -13.87 22.77
C VAL A 732 2.15 -14.34 24.04
N TRP A 733 2.59 -15.47 24.61
CA TRP A 733 1.90 -16.05 25.75
C TRP A 733 2.84 -16.83 26.66
N ASN A 734 2.33 -17.17 27.84
CA ASN A 734 3.01 -18.00 28.81
C ASN A 734 2.31 -19.36 28.94
N GLN A 735 3.05 -20.42 29.25
CA GLN A 735 2.50 -21.72 29.69
C GLN A 735 3.36 -22.32 30.80
N THR A 736 2.79 -23.26 31.53
CA THR A 736 3.52 -24.08 32.52
C THR A 736 4.14 -25.34 31.93
N SER A 737 3.86 -25.60 30.65
CA SER A 737 4.40 -26.69 29.85
C SER A 737 5.41 -26.15 28.83
N SER A 738 6.47 -26.91 28.56
CA SER A 738 7.43 -26.61 27.48
C SER A 738 6.89 -26.96 26.08
N THR A 739 5.73 -27.61 26.02
CA THR A 739 5.07 -27.99 24.76
C THR A 739 3.89 -27.06 24.53
N VAL A 740 3.83 -26.45 23.36
CA VAL A 740 2.74 -25.56 22.95
C VAL A 740 1.40 -26.31 22.98
N GLU A 741 0.47 -25.82 23.79
CA GLU A 741 -0.91 -26.28 23.77
C GLU A 741 -1.58 -26.13 22.39
N PRO A 742 -2.51 -27.01 22.00
CA PRO A 742 -3.23 -26.91 20.74
C PRO A 742 -3.96 -25.56 20.58
N LEU A 743 -3.96 -25.04 19.35
CA LEU A 743 -4.73 -23.84 19.00
C LEU A 743 -6.23 -24.06 19.22
N VAL A 744 -6.89 -23.10 19.86
CA VAL A 744 -8.34 -23.02 19.98
C VAL A 744 -8.81 -21.80 19.21
N ASN A 745 -9.51 -22.02 18.09
CA ASN A 745 -9.86 -20.96 17.13
C ASN A 745 -8.63 -20.17 16.65
N ASP A 746 -7.55 -20.86 16.25
CA ASP A 746 -6.27 -20.26 15.80
C ASP A 746 -5.53 -19.45 16.88
N TRP A 747 -5.91 -19.58 18.15
CA TRP A 747 -5.33 -18.80 19.24
C TRP A 747 -4.94 -19.68 20.44
N VAL A 748 -3.94 -19.23 21.22
CA VAL A 748 -3.51 -19.88 22.46
C VAL A 748 -3.91 -19.01 23.65
N GLN A 749 -4.74 -19.51 24.56
CA GLN A 749 -5.16 -18.73 25.74
C GLN A 749 -4.01 -18.45 26.72
N GLY A 750 -3.01 -19.33 26.83
CA GLY A 750 -1.90 -19.18 27.78
C GLY A 750 -2.32 -19.32 29.26
N ASP A 751 -1.32 -19.53 30.11
CA ASP A 751 -1.45 -19.65 31.56
C ASP A 751 -0.98 -18.35 32.25
N ALA A 752 -1.64 -17.99 33.35
CA ALA A 752 -1.06 -17.04 34.30
C ALA A 752 0.28 -17.58 34.83
N PRO A 753 1.32 -16.74 34.96
CA PRO A 753 2.62 -17.21 35.40
C PRO A 753 2.57 -17.57 36.88
N ILE A 754 3.37 -18.55 37.25
CA ILE A 754 3.48 -19.00 38.63
C ILE A 754 4.81 -18.52 39.21
N ALA A 755 4.72 -17.84 40.35
CA ALA A 755 5.88 -17.56 41.17
C ALA A 755 6.29 -18.87 41.84
N GLY A 756 7.53 -19.34 41.65
CA GLY A 756 7.98 -20.58 42.26
C GLY A 756 7.71 -20.59 43.77
N GLY A 757 7.01 -21.63 44.23
CA GLY A 757 6.62 -21.78 45.63
C GLY A 757 7.79 -21.80 46.61
N PRO A 758 7.53 -21.79 47.91
CA PRO A 758 8.57 -21.67 48.94
C PRO A 758 9.46 -22.92 49.09
N ASN A 759 9.05 -24.05 48.51
CA ASN A 759 9.83 -25.29 48.40
C ASN A 759 10.38 -25.54 46.99
N CYS A 760 10.11 -24.63 46.06
CA CYS A 760 10.52 -24.70 44.67
C CYS A 760 12.03 -24.40 44.60
N PRO A 761 12.91 -25.37 44.29
CA PRO A 761 14.25 -25.01 43.83
C PRO A 761 14.15 -24.06 42.62
N PRO A 762 15.20 -23.31 42.25
CA PRO A 762 15.19 -22.41 41.08
C PRO A 762 14.71 -23.07 39.77
N THR A 763 14.62 -24.39 39.73
CA THR A 763 14.19 -25.24 38.61
C THR A 763 12.70 -25.63 38.59
N CYS A 764 11.90 -25.30 39.61
CA CYS A 764 10.54 -25.84 39.76
C CYS A 764 9.40 -24.89 39.34
N ALA A 765 9.68 -23.61 39.04
CA ALA A 765 8.75 -22.75 38.31
C ALA A 765 9.20 -22.70 36.86
N VAL A 766 8.63 -23.60 36.07
CA VAL A 766 8.92 -23.69 34.64
C VAL A 766 7.80 -22.98 33.88
N ASN A 767 7.81 -21.65 33.97
CA ASN A 767 7.04 -20.85 33.02
C ASN A 767 7.79 -20.88 31.69
N TYR A 768 7.06 -20.98 30.58
CA TYR A 768 7.61 -20.97 29.25
C TYR A 768 6.94 -19.86 28.46
N ALA A 769 7.73 -18.89 28.02
CA ALA A 769 7.27 -17.86 27.10
C ALA A 769 7.36 -18.40 25.67
N PHE A 770 6.34 -18.12 24.89
CA PHE A 770 6.23 -18.49 23.49
C PHE A 770 5.78 -17.28 22.68
N ALA A 771 6.20 -17.25 21.42
CA ALA A 771 5.64 -16.37 20.41
C ALA A 771 5.33 -17.18 19.14
N ARG A 772 4.27 -16.79 18.42
CA ARG A 772 4.07 -17.20 17.03
C ARG A 772 4.65 -16.12 16.14
N ILE A 773 5.70 -16.46 15.41
CA ILE A 773 6.29 -15.59 14.41
C ILE A 773 5.69 -16.00 13.07
N ALA A 774 5.33 -15.02 12.26
CA ALA A 774 4.85 -15.21 10.91
C ALA A 774 5.74 -14.44 9.93
N ARG A 775 5.70 -14.87 8.67
CA ARG A 775 6.36 -14.24 7.53
C ARG A 775 5.28 -13.55 6.71
N ARG A 776 5.45 -12.26 6.40
CA ARG A 776 4.43 -11.44 5.72
C ARG A 776 4.06 -11.96 4.34
N ALA A 777 5.05 -12.48 3.61
CA ALA A 777 4.84 -13.01 2.28
C ALA A 777 5.65 -14.30 2.06
N PRO A 778 5.17 -15.26 1.25
CA PRO A 778 5.91 -16.49 0.96
C PRO A 778 7.32 -16.20 0.44
N ALA A 779 8.29 -17.02 0.81
CA ALA A 779 9.61 -16.98 0.19
C ALA A 779 9.72 -18.04 -0.90
N ALA A 780 10.45 -17.72 -1.96
CA ALA A 780 10.68 -18.67 -3.03
C ALA A 780 11.43 -19.91 -2.49
N PRO A 781 11.12 -21.13 -2.99
CA PRO A 781 11.67 -22.38 -2.45
C PRO A 781 13.20 -22.47 -2.39
N THR A 782 13.89 -21.64 -3.16
CA THR A 782 15.35 -21.58 -3.27
C THR A 782 16.00 -20.52 -2.38
N VAL A 783 15.22 -19.68 -1.68
CA VAL A 783 15.73 -18.73 -0.69
C VAL A 783 16.30 -19.49 0.51
N SER A 784 17.47 -19.05 0.99
CA SER A 784 18.13 -19.68 2.14
C SER A 784 17.30 -19.54 3.42
N PRO A 785 17.29 -20.54 4.32
CA PRO A 785 16.58 -20.44 5.60
C PRO A 785 17.02 -19.20 6.40
N VAL A 786 16.06 -18.53 7.03
CA VAL A 786 16.30 -17.32 7.82
C VAL A 786 16.05 -17.61 9.29
N THR A 787 17.01 -17.25 10.14
CA THR A 787 16.84 -17.35 11.60
C THR A 787 16.32 -16.04 12.15
N VAL A 788 15.18 -16.12 12.85
CA VAL A 788 14.55 -15.02 13.58
C VAL A 788 14.88 -15.18 15.06
N THR A 789 15.29 -14.09 15.70
CA THR A 789 15.52 -14.01 17.15
C THR A 789 14.32 -13.36 17.81
N ALA A 790 13.80 -13.96 18.87
CA ALA A 790 12.73 -13.45 19.71
C ALA A 790 13.27 -13.13 21.10
N ASP A 791 13.28 -11.85 21.46
CA ASP A 791 13.65 -11.38 22.80
C ASP A 791 12.39 -11.26 23.65
N PHE A 792 12.28 -12.06 24.70
CA PHE A 792 11.14 -12.02 25.62
C PHE A 792 11.39 -11.02 26.74
N LEU A 793 10.37 -10.22 27.06
CA LEU A 793 10.42 -9.23 28.11
C LEU A 793 9.23 -9.33 29.05
N MET A 794 9.40 -8.79 30.26
CA MET A 794 8.38 -8.79 31.29
C MET A 794 8.24 -7.40 31.93
N ALA A 795 7.02 -6.99 32.25
CA ALA A 795 6.76 -5.83 33.11
C ALA A 795 5.81 -6.21 34.25
N ASP A 796 5.81 -5.42 35.32
CA ASP A 796 4.72 -5.46 36.31
C ASP A 796 3.37 -5.18 35.59
N PHE A 797 2.24 -5.58 36.17
CA PHE A 797 0.94 -5.42 35.52
C PHE A 797 0.37 -4.00 35.56
N GLY A 798 0.05 -3.46 34.39
CA GLY A 798 -0.65 -2.18 34.23
C GLY A 798 -0.19 -1.36 33.02
N LEU A 799 -0.23 -0.04 33.13
CA LEU A 799 0.15 0.91 32.07
C LEU A 799 1.47 1.61 32.37
N GLY A 800 2.23 1.85 31.30
CA GLY A 800 3.46 2.65 31.34
C GLY A 800 4.61 2.04 32.13
N LEU A 801 4.59 0.73 32.41
CA LEU A 801 5.61 0.07 33.22
C LEU A 801 6.79 -0.38 32.34
N PRO A 802 8.05 -0.08 32.72
CA PRO A 802 9.20 -0.45 31.92
C PRO A 802 9.40 -1.96 31.86
N PHE A 803 9.62 -2.48 30.65
CA PHE A 803 9.94 -3.89 30.45
C PHE A 803 11.38 -4.22 30.84
N VAL A 804 11.57 -5.40 31.42
CA VAL A 804 12.89 -5.99 31.71
C VAL A 804 13.12 -7.23 30.87
N ASP A 805 14.37 -7.46 30.50
CA ASP A 805 14.79 -8.60 29.68
C ASP A 805 14.64 -9.92 30.45
N LEU A 806 13.99 -10.90 29.82
CA LEU A 806 13.96 -12.29 30.29
C LEU A 806 15.03 -13.15 29.59
N GLY A 807 15.38 -12.82 28.35
CA GLY A 807 16.26 -13.57 27.46
C GLY A 807 15.61 -13.89 26.10
N SER A 808 16.35 -14.60 25.24
CA SER A 808 15.97 -14.79 23.84
C SER A 808 15.81 -16.26 23.43
N GLN A 809 15.01 -16.49 22.40
CA GLN A 809 14.97 -17.74 21.63
C GLN A 809 15.18 -17.47 20.14
N THR A 810 15.47 -18.52 19.39
CA THR A 810 15.55 -18.45 17.93
C THR A 810 14.66 -19.48 17.27
N VAL A 811 14.17 -19.14 16.09
CA VAL A 811 13.45 -20.06 15.21
C VAL A 811 13.98 -19.87 13.79
N THR A 812 14.16 -20.96 13.06
CA THR A 812 14.65 -20.92 11.68
C THR A 812 13.50 -21.23 10.74
N PHE A 813 13.17 -20.28 9.88
CA PHE A 813 12.19 -20.41 8.82
C PHE A 813 12.86 -20.95 7.56
N ALA A 814 12.43 -22.12 7.10
CA ALA A 814 12.62 -22.53 5.72
C ALA A 814 11.74 -21.67 4.78
N ALA A 815 11.99 -21.75 3.47
CA ALA A 815 11.23 -21.00 2.47
C ALA A 815 9.72 -21.29 2.52
N THR A 816 9.34 -22.54 2.83
CA THR A 816 7.95 -23.00 2.90
C THR A 816 7.24 -22.65 4.21
N ASP A 817 7.96 -22.14 5.20
CA ASP A 817 7.38 -21.80 6.50
C ASP A 817 6.77 -20.40 6.45
N ASN A 818 5.46 -20.33 6.69
CA ASN A 818 4.72 -19.07 6.79
C ASN A 818 4.60 -18.60 8.24
N ASP A 819 4.52 -19.53 9.18
CA ASP A 819 4.45 -19.25 10.60
C ASP A 819 5.06 -20.38 11.42
N LEU A 820 5.76 -20.02 12.51
CA LEU A 820 6.38 -20.96 13.43
C LEU A 820 6.24 -20.48 14.86
N PHE A 821 6.07 -21.43 15.79
CA PHE A 821 6.20 -21.14 17.22
C PHE A 821 7.67 -21.16 17.62
N THR A 822 8.06 -20.22 18.47
CA THR A 822 9.36 -20.32 19.14
C THR A 822 9.41 -21.59 20.00
N PRO A 823 10.59 -22.18 20.21
CA PRO A 823 10.79 -23.07 21.35
C PRO A 823 10.37 -22.36 22.65
N GLY A 824 9.91 -23.12 23.64
CA GLY A 824 9.51 -22.56 24.93
C GLY A 824 10.70 -21.95 25.66
N PHE A 825 10.70 -20.63 25.85
CA PHE A 825 11.71 -19.95 26.64
C PHE A 825 11.42 -20.12 28.13
N GLN A 826 12.22 -20.92 28.83
CA GLN A 826 12.04 -21.11 30.27
C GLN A 826 12.38 -19.84 31.05
N TRP A 827 11.45 -19.39 31.89
CA TRP A 827 11.61 -18.22 32.74
C TRP A 827 10.94 -18.38 34.11
N SER A 828 11.25 -17.47 35.03
CA SER A 828 10.69 -17.47 36.39
C SER A 828 10.29 -16.06 36.80
N VAL A 829 9.13 -15.92 37.45
CA VAL A 829 8.74 -14.67 38.11
C VAL A 829 9.71 -14.42 39.27
N PRO A 830 10.40 -13.26 39.34
CA PRO A 830 11.27 -12.94 40.46
C PRO A 830 10.52 -13.06 41.79
N ALA A 831 11.16 -13.61 42.83
CA ALA A 831 10.54 -13.87 44.14
C ALA A 831 9.95 -12.62 44.85
N THR A 832 10.21 -11.43 44.33
CA THR A 832 9.74 -10.14 44.83
C THR A 832 8.79 -9.43 43.87
N ALA A 833 8.53 -9.97 42.68
CA ALA A 833 7.59 -9.44 41.69
C ALA A 833 6.18 -10.01 41.92
N SER A 834 5.17 -9.31 41.40
CA SER A 834 3.80 -9.83 41.36
C SER A 834 3.72 -11.00 40.38
N SER A 835 2.77 -11.91 40.58
CA SER A 835 2.37 -12.88 39.55
C SER A 835 1.46 -12.27 38.48
N HIS A 836 1.06 -11.00 38.65
CA HIS A 836 0.39 -10.21 37.61
C HIS A 836 1.41 -9.44 36.82
N VAL A 837 1.55 -9.79 35.55
CA VAL A 837 2.66 -9.32 34.71
C VAL A 837 2.16 -9.12 33.28
N CYS A 838 2.84 -8.26 32.56
CA CYS A 838 2.73 -8.17 31.11
C CYS A 838 3.93 -8.91 30.51
N LEU A 839 3.68 -9.80 29.55
CA LEU A 839 4.70 -10.45 28.76
C LEU A 839 4.77 -9.75 27.41
N ALA A 840 5.97 -9.50 26.92
CA ALA A 840 6.18 -8.98 25.58
C ALA A 840 7.24 -9.79 24.85
N VAL A 841 7.24 -9.64 23.54
CA VAL A 841 8.29 -10.13 22.66
C VAL A 841 8.61 -9.03 21.67
N GLN A 842 9.89 -8.93 21.31
CA GLN A 842 10.33 -8.22 20.13
C GLN A 842 11.19 -9.16 19.28
N ILE A 843 11.05 -9.08 17.95
CA ILE A 843 11.77 -9.96 17.04
C ILE A 843 12.75 -9.21 16.14
N SER A 844 13.77 -9.92 15.67
CA SER A 844 14.69 -9.42 14.66
C SER A 844 15.21 -10.54 13.76
N ALA A 845 15.42 -10.22 12.48
CA ALA A 845 16.05 -11.06 11.49
C ALA A 845 17.08 -10.25 10.66
N PRO A 846 17.99 -10.91 9.93
CA PRO A 846 18.93 -10.23 9.04
C PRO A 846 18.19 -9.36 8.01
N GLY A 847 18.43 -8.05 8.04
CA GLY A 847 17.76 -7.08 7.16
C GLY A 847 16.36 -6.66 7.61
N ASP A 848 15.87 -7.20 8.73
CA ASP A 848 14.51 -7.01 9.22
C ASP A 848 14.51 -6.85 10.75
N ALA A 849 14.96 -5.68 11.21
CA ALA A 849 15.06 -5.36 12.64
C ALA A 849 13.81 -4.63 13.13
N TYR A 850 13.42 -4.84 14.39
CA TYR A 850 12.39 -4.04 15.04
C TYR A 850 12.72 -2.54 14.98
N LEU A 851 11.70 -1.70 14.94
CA LEU A 851 11.84 -0.26 14.94
C LEU A 851 12.40 0.21 16.29
N PRO A 852 13.54 0.91 16.35
CA PRO A 852 14.05 1.46 17.59
C PRO A 852 13.14 2.58 18.14
N PRO A 853 13.07 2.74 19.48
CA PRO A 853 13.84 2.02 20.48
C PRO A 853 13.29 0.63 20.80
N SER A 854 14.09 -0.16 21.52
CA SER A 854 13.67 -1.45 22.09
C SER A 854 12.61 -1.25 23.18
N LEU A 855 11.78 -2.28 23.42
CA LEU A 855 10.89 -2.31 24.58
C LEU A 855 11.67 -2.38 25.90
N LEU A 856 12.94 -2.83 25.89
CA LEU A 856 13.78 -2.93 27.08
C LEU A 856 13.98 -1.56 27.76
N GLY A 857 13.50 -1.44 29.00
CA GLY A 857 13.47 -0.19 29.77
C GLY A 857 12.38 0.80 29.33
N GLY A 858 11.62 0.47 28.27
CA GLY A 858 10.52 1.24 27.72
C GLY A 858 9.15 0.62 28.03
N SER A 859 8.10 1.30 27.59
CA SER A 859 6.70 0.87 27.73
C SER A 859 5.84 1.46 26.62
N PRO A 860 4.80 0.76 26.12
CA PRO A 860 3.83 1.36 25.20
C PRO A 860 3.12 2.59 25.80
N GLY A 861 2.67 3.56 24.99
CA GLY A 861 1.85 4.68 25.46
C GLY A 861 2.08 6.04 24.80
N ALA A 862 1.35 7.05 25.30
CA ALA A 862 1.23 8.38 24.69
C ALA A 862 2.55 9.17 24.62
N ALA A 863 3.38 9.03 25.63
CA ALA A 863 4.68 9.71 25.69
C ALA A 863 5.76 8.91 26.45
N GLY A 864 5.56 7.61 26.69
CA GLY A 864 6.62 6.63 27.01
C GLY A 864 7.41 6.29 25.75
N THR A 865 8.66 5.87 25.87
CA THR A 865 9.67 5.82 24.78
C THR A 865 9.33 5.01 23.52
N ASP A 866 8.22 4.30 23.47
CA ASP A 866 7.91 3.34 22.41
C ASP A 866 6.40 3.34 22.08
N PRO A 867 5.88 4.18 21.15
CA PRO A 867 4.52 4.02 20.62
C PRO A 867 4.37 2.79 19.70
N LEU A 868 5.39 1.91 19.63
CA LEU A 868 5.62 1.05 18.48
C LEU A 868 4.99 -0.34 18.60
N VAL A 869 4.46 -0.82 19.73
CA VAL A 869 3.71 -2.11 19.64
C VAL A 869 2.55 -2.00 18.64
N LEU A 870 1.91 -0.82 18.56
CA LEU A 870 0.91 -0.54 17.53
C LEU A 870 1.51 -0.10 16.18
N GLN A 871 2.79 0.23 16.07
CA GLN A 871 3.42 0.77 14.84
C GLN A 871 4.47 -0.17 14.23
N ASP A 872 4.82 -1.25 14.91
CA ASP A 872 5.91 -2.17 14.63
C ASP A 872 5.41 -3.58 14.95
N ASN A 873 5.05 -4.32 13.91
CA ASN A 873 4.51 -5.67 14.00
C ASN A 873 5.56 -6.68 14.50
N LYS A 874 6.82 -6.25 14.65
CA LYS A 874 7.90 -7.03 15.24
C LYS A 874 7.84 -7.03 16.75
N LYS A 875 6.86 -6.32 17.35
CA LYS A 875 6.64 -6.25 18.79
C LYS A 875 5.23 -6.69 19.11
N ALA A 876 5.10 -7.53 20.13
CA ALA A 876 3.81 -7.92 20.66
C ALA A 876 3.84 -7.91 22.19
N GLN A 877 2.70 -7.61 22.80
CA GLN A 877 2.53 -7.66 24.25
C GLN A 877 1.22 -8.35 24.59
N ARG A 878 1.23 -9.12 25.68
CA ARG A 878 0.04 -9.70 26.28
C ARG A 878 0.01 -9.58 27.79
N ASN A 879 -1.18 -9.31 28.31
CA ASN A 879 -1.43 -9.39 29.74
C ASN A 879 -1.63 -10.84 30.16
N LEU A 880 -0.98 -11.25 31.25
CA LEU A 880 -1.11 -12.61 31.77
C LEU A 880 -2.06 -12.72 32.97
N GLN A 881 -3.00 -11.77 33.13
CA GLN A 881 -3.95 -11.80 34.24
C GLN A 881 -5.27 -12.49 33.86
N VAL A 882 -5.36 -13.78 34.18
CA VAL A 882 -6.61 -14.55 34.18
C VAL A 882 -6.92 -15.00 35.60
N VAL A 883 -8.11 -14.68 36.10
CA VAL A 883 -8.52 -15.03 37.48
C VAL A 883 -9.78 -15.88 37.47
N SER A 884 -9.79 -16.95 38.25
CA SER A 884 -10.97 -17.81 38.42
C SER A 884 -11.94 -17.28 39.50
N GLY A 885 -13.24 -17.38 39.27
CA GLY A 885 -14.30 -17.02 40.23
C GLY A 885 -15.62 -17.78 40.02
N THR A 886 -16.51 -17.81 41.02
CA THR A 886 -17.72 -18.67 41.02
C THR A 886 -18.90 -18.12 40.19
N GLY A 887 -18.85 -16.84 39.82
CA GLY A 887 -19.92 -16.17 39.09
C GLY A 887 -21.03 -15.55 39.97
N GLY A 888 -20.63 -14.89 41.06
CA GLY A 888 -21.44 -14.02 41.92
C GLY A 888 -20.74 -12.66 42.06
N GLU A 889 -20.59 -12.12 43.28
CA GLU A 889 -19.64 -11.01 43.55
C GLU A 889 -18.23 -11.46 43.14
N GLY A 890 -17.69 -10.86 42.07
CA GLY A 890 -16.36 -11.16 41.57
C GLY A 890 -15.27 -10.47 42.40
N GLY A 891 -14.08 -11.06 42.47
CA GLY A 891 -13.00 -10.56 43.31
C GLY A 891 -12.53 -9.11 43.01
N GLU A 892 -11.52 -8.68 43.75
CA GLU A 892 -10.89 -7.36 43.59
C GLU A 892 -9.53 -7.50 42.90
N PHE A 893 -9.18 -6.55 42.03
CA PHE A 893 -7.94 -6.55 41.27
C PHE A 893 -7.31 -5.18 41.20
N TYR A 894 -5.99 -5.15 41.04
CA TYR A 894 -5.21 -3.92 41.03
C TYR A 894 -4.31 -3.84 39.81
N ALA A 895 -4.14 -2.62 39.27
CA ALA A 895 -3.23 -2.32 38.19
C ALA A 895 -2.44 -1.04 38.50
N ILE A 896 -1.19 -0.99 38.06
CA ILE A 896 -0.31 0.17 38.23
C ILE A 896 -0.43 1.06 37.00
N ILE A 897 -0.55 2.36 37.20
CA ILE A 897 -0.42 3.36 36.13
C ILE A 897 0.86 4.14 36.41
N HIS A 898 1.87 3.93 35.58
CA HIS A 898 3.19 4.51 35.74
C HIS A 898 3.45 5.57 34.67
N ASN A 899 4.12 6.66 35.06
CA ASN A 899 4.67 7.61 34.11
C ASN A 899 6.16 7.33 33.89
N ASN A 900 6.49 6.63 32.80
CA ASN A 900 7.88 6.37 32.37
C ASN A 900 8.52 7.56 31.61
N GLU A 901 7.82 8.68 31.54
CA GLU A 901 8.21 9.85 30.74
C GLU A 901 8.97 10.88 31.57
N LYS A 902 9.59 11.86 30.89
CA LYS A 902 10.28 12.98 31.54
C LYS A 902 9.36 14.16 31.86
N ASN A 903 8.21 14.24 31.22
CA ASN A 903 7.17 15.26 31.42
C ASN A 903 6.17 14.81 32.50
N ILE A 904 5.28 15.75 32.88
CA ILE A 904 4.23 15.53 33.88
C ILE A 904 2.87 15.54 33.13
N PRO A 905 2.48 14.44 32.45
CA PRO A 905 1.25 14.39 31.69
C PRO A 905 0.02 14.25 32.60
N ASP A 906 -1.13 14.57 32.01
CA ASP A 906 -2.40 14.02 32.45
C ASP A 906 -2.61 12.70 31.72
N ILE A 907 -2.92 11.63 32.43
CA ILE A 907 -3.20 10.31 31.84
C ILE A 907 -4.71 10.12 31.80
N GLU A 908 -5.25 9.93 30.60
CA GLU A 908 -6.66 9.60 30.37
C GLU A 908 -6.79 8.11 30.05
N ILE A 909 -7.65 7.43 30.80
CA ILE A 909 -7.93 6.00 30.63
C ILE A 909 -9.42 5.83 30.36
N GLN A 910 -9.75 5.15 29.26
CA GLN A 910 -11.09 4.69 28.96
C GLN A 910 -11.28 3.28 29.51
N GLU A 911 -12.31 3.09 30.33
CA GLU A 911 -12.69 1.79 30.89
C GLU A 911 -13.98 1.29 30.26
N PHE A 912 -14.04 0.00 29.96
CA PHE A 912 -15.27 -0.65 29.51
C PHE A 912 -15.21 -2.17 29.71
N VAL A 913 -16.39 -2.79 29.73
CA VAL A 913 -16.52 -4.24 29.64
C VAL A 913 -16.53 -4.63 28.18
N ASN A 914 -15.80 -5.69 27.79
CA ASN A 914 -15.89 -6.23 26.44
C ASN A 914 -17.38 -6.43 26.06
N PRO A 915 -17.84 -5.96 24.88
CA PRO A 915 -19.25 -6.08 24.46
C PRO A 915 -19.86 -7.48 24.65
N GLU A 916 -19.08 -8.55 24.45
CA GLU A 916 -19.55 -9.92 24.64
C GLU A 916 -19.82 -10.27 26.11
N SER A 917 -19.03 -9.69 27.01
CA SER A 917 -19.14 -9.87 28.46
C SER A 917 -20.14 -8.91 29.10
N ALA A 918 -20.47 -7.78 28.47
CA ALA A 918 -21.24 -6.69 29.06
C ALA A 918 -22.62 -7.13 29.60
N LYS A 919 -23.29 -8.06 28.93
CA LYS A 919 -24.60 -8.62 29.36
C LYS A 919 -24.51 -9.52 30.59
N PHE A 920 -23.31 -9.96 30.96
CA PHE A 920 -23.07 -10.87 32.07
C PHE A 920 -22.48 -10.18 33.29
N VAL A 921 -22.17 -8.89 33.22
CA VAL A 921 -21.50 -8.16 34.29
C VAL A 921 -22.40 -7.04 34.78
N SER A 922 -22.63 -6.96 36.08
CA SER A 922 -23.40 -5.86 36.69
C SER A 922 -22.86 -5.46 38.06
N GLY A 923 -22.79 -4.17 38.34
CA GLY A 923 -22.44 -3.66 39.67
C GLY A 923 -20.94 -3.58 39.98
N SER A 924 -20.06 -3.81 38.99
CA SER A 924 -18.62 -3.61 39.17
C SER A 924 -18.27 -2.15 39.38
N GLN A 925 -17.20 -1.90 40.12
CA GLN A 925 -16.72 -0.56 40.45
C GLN A 925 -15.24 -0.45 40.17
N VAL A 926 -14.85 0.66 39.54
CA VAL A 926 -13.45 1.05 39.39
C VAL A 926 -13.19 2.27 40.26
N THR A 927 -12.12 2.21 41.04
CA THR A 927 -11.74 3.28 41.97
C THR A 927 -10.24 3.54 41.90
N ILE A 928 -9.85 4.81 42.02
CA ILE A 928 -8.46 5.22 42.13
C ILE A 928 -8.03 5.05 43.59
N VAL A 929 -6.94 4.32 43.82
CA VAL A 929 -6.38 4.13 45.16
C VAL A 929 -5.59 5.38 45.54
N ASN A 930 -5.91 5.99 46.68
CA ASN A 930 -5.33 7.25 47.15
C ASN A 930 -5.31 8.37 46.07
N PRO A 931 -6.48 8.84 45.61
CA PRO A 931 -6.54 9.81 44.52
C PRO A 931 -5.80 11.10 44.87
N ALA A 932 -5.00 11.61 43.92
CA ALA A 932 -4.40 12.93 44.02
C ALA A 932 -5.47 14.01 43.77
N ARG A 933 -5.14 15.25 44.14
CA ARG A 933 -6.05 16.38 43.93
C ARG A 933 -6.29 16.57 42.43
N GLY A 934 -7.52 16.34 41.99
CA GLY A 934 -7.94 16.51 40.60
C GLY A 934 -8.14 15.19 39.84
N ASP A 935 -7.78 14.05 40.44
CA ASP A 935 -8.09 12.75 39.86
C ASP A 935 -9.58 12.45 39.99
N PHE A 936 -10.20 11.89 38.95
CA PHE A 936 -11.61 11.48 39.00
C PHE A 936 -11.92 10.36 37.99
N ALA A 937 -12.93 9.56 38.30
CA ALA A 937 -13.54 8.59 37.39
C ALA A 937 -15.00 9.01 37.11
N LYS A 938 -15.37 9.17 35.84
CA LYS A 938 -16.73 9.54 35.42
C LYS A 938 -17.06 9.02 34.03
N GLY A 939 -18.17 8.31 33.91
CA GLY A 939 -18.75 7.91 32.62
C GLY A 939 -17.86 6.98 31.79
N GLY A 940 -17.20 6.02 32.44
CA GLY A 940 -16.28 5.10 31.76
C GLY A 940 -14.92 5.73 31.39
N ARG A 941 -14.57 6.87 32.00
CA ARG A 941 -13.27 7.51 31.85
C ARG A 941 -12.65 7.81 33.20
N ILE A 942 -11.36 7.60 33.31
CA ILE A 942 -10.52 7.88 34.48
C ILE A 942 -9.48 8.91 34.06
N PHE A 943 -9.38 9.98 34.83
CA PHE A 943 -8.39 11.03 34.62
C PHE A 943 -7.44 11.07 35.81
N LEU A 944 -6.15 10.86 35.55
CA LEU A 944 -5.08 11.00 36.53
C LEU A 944 -4.29 12.27 36.20
N LYS A 945 -4.35 13.26 37.10
CA LYS A 945 -3.84 14.60 36.84
C LYS A 945 -2.39 14.75 37.29
N GLY A 946 -1.57 15.28 36.39
CA GLY A 946 -0.18 15.66 36.65
C GLY A 946 0.67 14.54 37.26
N VAL A 947 0.66 13.36 36.65
CA VAL A 947 1.46 12.20 37.09
C VAL A 947 2.93 12.50 36.83
N ARG A 948 3.79 12.49 37.84
CA ARG A 948 5.20 12.88 37.73
C ARG A 948 6.07 11.77 37.14
N PRO A 949 7.24 12.09 36.53
CA PRO A 949 8.21 11.10 36.10
C PRO A 949 8.54 10.09 37.20
N GLY A 950 8.38 8.80 36.91
CA GLY A 950 8.60 7.70 37.84
C GLY A 950 7.51 7.53 38.91
N GLU A 951 6.40 8.27 38.85
CA GLU A 951 5.29 8.16 39.79
C GLU A 951 4.37 6.99 39.44
N ASP A 952 4.02 6.20 40.45
CA ASP A 952 3.03 5.13 40.36
C ASP A 952 1.66 5.61 40.90
N ARG A 953 0.62 5.39 40.12
CA ARG A 953 -0.80 5.47 40.50
C ARG A 953 -1.40 4.07 40.45
N TRP A 954 -2.52 3.88 41.15
CA TRP A 954 -3.10 2.55 41.32
C TRP A 954 -4.60 2.59 41.07
N LEU A 955 -5.07 1.67 40.24
CA LEU A 955 -6.49 1.44 40.01
C LEU A 955 -6.91 0.16 40.73
N ARG A 956 -8.13 0.18 41.27
CA ARG A 956 -8.80 -0.99 41.84
C ARG A 956 -10.07 -1.26 41.05
N LEU A 957 -10.20 -2.47 40.52
CA LEU A 957 -11.43 -3.03 39.98
C LEU A 957 -12.04 -3.99 41.00
N SER A 958 -13.24 -3.69 41.47
CA SER A 958 -14.08 -4.62 42.22
C SER A 958 -15.15 -5.15 41.28
N PHE A 959 -15.13 -6.44 40.96
CA PHE A 959 -16.18 -7.02 40.12
C PHE A 959 -17.50 -7.09 40.89
N GLY A 960 -18.60 -6.74 40.23
CA GLY A 960 -19.93 -6.98 40.75
C GLY A 960 -20.39 -8.42 40.48
N THR A 961 -21.66 -8.60 40.18
CA THR A 961 -22.20 -9.90 39.74
C THR A 961 -21.67 -10.26 38.36
N VAL A 962 -21.04 -11.43 38.22
CA VAL A 962 -20.60 -11.98 36.93
C VAL A 962 -21.33 -13.28 36.61
N SER A 963 -22.14 -13.32 35.55
CA SER A 963 -23.02 -14.44 35.22
C SER A 963 -22.65 -15.19 33.92
N VAL A 964 -21.41 -15.07 33.46
CA VAL A 964 -20.92 -15.80 32.27
C VAL A 964 -21.09 -17.31 32.46
N PRO A 965 -21.24 -18.11 31.39
CA PRO A 965 -21.25 -19.57 31.49
C PRO A 965 -19.97 -20.11 32.14
N GLU A 966 -20.05 -21.26 32.79
CA GLU A 966 -18.86 -21.94 33.31
C GLU A 966 -17.85 -22.22 32.18
N GLY A 967 -16.57 -21.99 32.46
CA GLY A 967 -15.47 -22.06 31.48
C GLY A 967 -15.36 -20.84 30.55
N LYS A 968 -16.26 -19.87 30.65
CA LYS A 968 -16.18 -18.57 29.93
C LYS A 968 -15.71 -17.46 30.85
N SER A 969 -15.28 -16.36 30.25
CA SER A 969 -14.69 -15.24 30.96
C SER A 969 -15.44 -13.92 30.74
N ALA A 970 -15.38 -13.06 31.74
CA ALA A 970 -15.75 -11.66 31.64
C ALA A 970 -14.48 -10.79 31.63
N THR A 971 -14.33 -9.96 30.60
CA THR A 971 -13.13 -9.15 30.40
C THR A 971 -13.42 -7.67 30.58
N TYR A 972 -12.74 -7.03 31.52
CA TYR A 972 -12.64 -5.57 31.62
C TYR A 972 -11.41 -5.07 30.87
N GLN A 973 -11.56 -4.00 30.12
CA GLN A 973 -10.48 -3.37 29.38
C GLN A 973 -10.29 -1.93 29.85
N PHE A 974 -9.01 -1.53 29.88
CA PHE A 974 -8.55 -0.20 30.25
C PHE A 974 -7.62 0.27 29.15
N GLN A 975 -7.98 1.35 28.46
CA GLN A 975 -7.23 1.89 27.32
C GLN A 975 -6.71 3.27 27.66
N GLU A 976 -5.41 3.48 27.57
CA GLU A 976 -4.85 4.82 27.57
C GLU A 976 -5.23 5.54 26.28
N VAL A 977 -5.81 6.73 26.41
CA VAL A 977 -6.24 7.54 25.28
C VAL A 977 -5.42 8.82 25.23
N ALA A 978 -4.71 9.04 24.13
CA ALA A 978 -4.00 10.27 23.86
C ALA A 978 -4.36 10.80 22.48
N GLN A 979 -4.69 12.09 22.40
CA GLN A 979 -5.13 12.73 21.15
C GLN A 979 -6.29 11.98 20.46
N ASN A 980 -7.24 11.44 21.25
CA ASN A 980 -8.36 10.60 20.79
C ASN A 980 -7.95 9.26 20.12
N LYS A 981 -6.73 8.79 20.32
CA LYS A 981 -6.26 7.47 19.88
C LYS A 981 -5.90 6.61 21.08
N VAL A 982 -6.16 5.31 20.99
CA VAL A 982 -5.66 4.33 21.96
C VAL A 982 -4.16 4.16 21.72
N VAL A 983 -3.37 4.27 22.76
CA VAL A 983 -1.89 4.22 22.69
C VAL A 983 -1.27 3.14 23.57
N ASN A 984 -2.03 2.67 24.56
CA ASN A 984 -1.68 1.54 25.42
C ASN A 984 -2.98 0.98 26.02
N GLY A 985 -2.92 -0.19 26.63
CA GLY A 985 -4.00 -0.71 27.42
C GLY A 985 -3.62 -1.94 28.24
N PHE A 986 -4.52 -2.31 29.13
CA PHE A 986 -4.50 -3.60 29.79
C PHE A 986 -5.91 -4.17 29.97
N ALA A 987 -5.99 -5.45 30.28
CA ALA A 987 -7.25 -6.12 30.53
C ALA A 987 -7.18 -6.99 31.79
N ILE A 988 -8.31 -7.09 32.48
CA ILE A 988 -8.50 -7.97 33.63
C ILE A 988 -9.60 -8.97 33.27
N GLU A 989 -9.24 -10.25 33.24
CA GLU A 989 -10.14 -11.33 32.88
C GLU A 989 -10.58 -12.13 34.11
N LEU A 990 -11.90 -12.26 34.32
CA LEU A 990 -12.50 -13.15 35.31
C LEU A 990 -13.15 -14.35 34.62
N LYS A 991 -12.54 -15.52 34.72
CA LYS A 991 -13.04 -16.81 34.24
C LYS A 991 -13.95 -17.46 35.27
N ARG A 992 -15.13 -17.91 34.85
CA ARG A 992 -16.02 -18.64 35.75
C ARG A 992 -15.65 -20.12 35.83
N GLU A 993 -15.44 -20.64 37.02
CA GLU A 993 -15.05 -22.04 37.25
C GLU A 993 -15.87 -22.70 38.38
N PRO A 994 -15.85 -24.04 38.49
CA PRO A 994 -16.40 -24.75 39.64
C PRO A 994 -15.75 -24.32 40.96
N PRO A 995 -16.48 -24.33 42.10
CA PRO A 995 -15.93 -24.00 43.42
C PRO A 995 -14.63 -24.76 43.76
N ALA A 996 -14.57 -26.05 43.47
CA ALA A 996 -13.38 -26.87 43.73
C ALA A 996 -12.13 -26.41 42.95
N SER A 997 -12.30 -25.92 41.72
CA SER A 997 -11.20 -25.36 40.92
C SER A 997 -10.75 -24.02 41.50
N ILE A 998 -11.69 -23.18 41.92
CA ILE A 998 -11.41 -21.85 42.48
C ILE A 998 -10.69 -21.95 43.83
N VAL A 999 -11.05 -22.91 44.67
CA VAL A 999 -10.34 -23.15 45.93
C VAL A 999 -8.90 -23.56 45.65
N ARG A 1000 -8.66 -24.44 44.67
CA ARG A 1000 -7.29 -24.85 44.30
C ARG A 1000 -6.48 -23.70 43.70
N SER A 1001 -7.05 -22.94 42.77
CA SER A 1001 -6.37 -21.79 42.16
C SER A 1001 -6.13 -20.68 43.20
N GLY A 1002 -7.08 -20.47 44.12
CA GLY A 1002 -6.97 -19.55 45.24
C GLY A 1002 -5.86 -19.92 46.22
N LEU A 1003 -5.77 -21.20 46.60
CA LEU A 1003 -4.68 -21.71 47.45
C LEU A 1003 -3.31 -21.59 46.78
N ARG A 1004 -3.24 -21.81 45.46
CA ARG A 1004 -1.99 -21.60 44.70
C ARG A 1004 -1.57 -20.14 44.72
N ARG A 1005 -2.51 -19.22 44.43
CA ARG A 1005 -2.26 -17.76 44.50
C ARG A 1005 -1.85 -17.34 45.91
N GLU A 1006 -2.50 -17.87 46.94
CA GLU A 1006 -2.12 -17.60 48.31
C GLU A 1006 -0.70 -18.07 48.61
N ALA A 1007 -0.32 -19.28 48.17
CA ALA A 1007 1.05 -19.76 48.32
C ALA A 1007 2.07 -18.81 47.66
N ASP A 1008 1.76 -18.30 46.47
CA ASP A 1008 2.61 -17.36 45.73
C ASP A 1008 2.78 -16.03 46.48
N VAL A 1009 1.66 -15.38 46.85
CA VAL A 1009 1.67 -14.08 47.55
C VAL A 1009 2.31 -14.19 48.93
N LEU A 1010 2.02 -15.27 49.68
CA LEU A 1010 2.64 -15.51 50.98
C LEU A 1010 4.14 -15.81 50.86
N SER A 1011 4.58 -16.52 49.82
CA SER A 1011 6.01 -16.76 49.57
C SER A 1011 6.75 -15.46 49.30
N ARG A 1012 6.15 -14.60 48.47
CA ARG A 1012 6.66 -13.25 48.22
C ARG A 1012 6.70 -12.42 49.50
N PHE A 1013 5.64 -12.46 50.31
CA PHE A 1013 5.62 -11.76 51.58
C PHE A 1013 6.72 -12.27 52.52
N ALA A 1014 6.90 -13.59 52.61
CA ALA A 1014 7.95 -14.21 53.41
C ALA A 1014 9.35 -13.80 52.92
N ALA A 1015 9.57 -13.69 51.61
CA ALA A 1015 10.83 -13.24 51.03
C ALA A 1015 11.12 -11.77 51.35
N ILE A 1016 10.12 -10.89 51.25
CA ILE A 1016 10.25 -9.45 51.54
C ILE A 1016 10.41 -9.21 53.05
N ALA A 1017 9.64 -9.90 53.89
CA ALA A 1017 9.64 -9.72 55.34
C ALA A 1017 10.70 -10.57 56.07
N ASN A 1018 11.33 -11.52 55.37
CA ASN A 1018 12.23 -12.51 55.94
C ASN A 1018 11.62 -13.25 57.16
N ASP A 1019 10.36 -13.68 57.05
CA ASP A 1019 9.58 -14.25 58.16
C ASP A 1019 9.30 -15.75 57.94
N SER A 1020 9.88 -16.60 58.79
CA SER A 1020 9.76 -18.05 58.68
C SER A 1020 8.35 -18.58 58.94
N ALA A 1021 7.54 -17.85 59.73
CA ALA A 1021 6.17 -18.27 60.00
C ALA A 1021 5.28 -18.05 58.78
N ILE A 1022 5.47 -16.93 58.07
CA ILE A 1022 4.82 -16.66 56.78
C ILE A 1022 5.30 -17.66 55.73
N LYS A 1023 6.60 -17.99 55.69
CA LYS A 1023 7.13 -19.03 54.82
C LYS A 1023 6.43 -20.37 55.04
N LYS A 1024 6.22 -20.78 56.30
CA LYS A 1024 5.51 -22.03 56.63
C LYS A 1024 4.05 -22.00 56.16
N ALA A 1025 3.36 -20.87 56.30
CA ALA A 1025 1.99 -20.73 55.83
C ALA A 1025 1.89 -20.81 54.30
N ALA A 1026 2.87 -20.25 53.58
CA ALA A 1026 2.96 -20.39 52.14
C ALA A 1026 3.16 -21.85 51.72
N GLN A 1027 4.03 -22.60 52.41
CA GLN A 1027 4.25 -24.04 52.19
C GLN A 1027 2.98 -24.85 52.46
N GLU A 1028 2.20 -24.46 53.46
CA GLU A 1028 0.93 -25.10 53.79
C GLU A 1028 -0.09 -24.90 52.66
N SER A 1029 -0.33 -23.66 52.19
CA SER A 1029 -1.20 -23.42 51.03
C SER A 1029 -0.75 -24.17 49.76
N GLU A 1030 0.56 -24.22 49.50
CA GLU A 1030 1.13 -24.98 48.37
C GLU A 1030 0.77 -26.47 48.47
N SER A 1031 0.94 -27.07 49.65
CA SER A 1031 0.63 -28.49 49.88
C SER A 1031 -0.86 -28.82 49.69
N PHE A 1032 -1.76 -27.91 50.09
CA PHE A 1032 -3.19 -28.07 49.87
C PHE A 1032 -3.57 -27.87 48.40
N SER A 1033 -2.90 -26.96 47.68
CA SER A 1033 -3.17 -26.70 46.25
C SER A 1033 -2.78 -27.87 45.33
N THR A 1034 -1.74 -28.63 45.70
CA THR A 1034 -1.15 -29.71 44.89
C THR A 1034 -1.71 -31.11 45.22
N GLY A 1035 -2.57 -31.23 46.23
CA GLY A 1035 -3.19 -32.50 46.61
C GLY A 1035 -4.12 -33.10 45.54
N THR A 1036 -4.20 -34.43 45.48
CA THR A 1036 -5.03 -35.14 44.49
C THR A 1036 -6.51 -35.29 44.91
N GLY A 1037 -6.85 -35.03 46.18
CA GLY A 1037 -8.22 -35.12 46.72
C GLY A 1037 -8.99 -33.79 46.74
N ALA A 1038 -10.30 -33.83 46.93
CA ALA A 1038 -11.09 -32.62 47.21
C ALA A 1038 -10.60 -31.98 48.52
N VAL A 1039 -10.46 -30.66 48.53
CA VAL A 1039 -10.09 -29.92 49.75
C VAL A 1039 -11.31 -29.93 50.68
N ASP A 1040 -11.17 -30.49 51.88
CA ASP A 1040 -12.27 -30.48 52.86
C ASP A 1040 -12.58 -29.04 53.29
N LEU A 1041 -13.87 -28.67 53.27
CA LEU A 1041 -14.31 -27.30 53.54
C LEU A 1041 -13.93 -26.83 54.94
N ASN A 1042 -13.92 -27.71 55.95
CA ASN A 1042 -13.52 -27.34 57.31
C ASN A 1042 -12.01 -27.19 57.44
N GLN A 1043 -11.23 -28.00 56.72
CA GLN A 1043 -9.78 -27.85 56.61
C GLN A 1043 -9.42 -26.53 55.93
N TYR A 1044 -10.04 -26.23 54.78
CA TYR A 1044 -9.83 -24.97 54.07
C TYR A 1044 -10.18 -23.77 54.95
N ARG A 1045 -11.34 -23.81 55.61
CA ARG A 1045 -11.76 -22.76 56.55
C ARG A 1045 -10.77 -22.54 57.68
N THR A 1046 -10.24 -23.62 58.26
CA THR A 1046 -9.30 -23.56 59.38
C THR A 1046 -7.95 -22.99 58.92
N LEU A 1047 -7.48 -23.40 57.75
CA LEU A 1047 -6.28 -22.88 57.10
C LEU A 1047 -6.38 -21.35 56.93
N LEU A 1048 -7.45 -20.88 56.29
CA LEU A 1048 -7.70 -19.46 56.04
C LEU A 1048 -7.79 -18.61 57.31
N LEU A 1049 -8.47 -19.11 58.36
CA LEU A 1049 -8.56 -18.40 59.64
C LEU A 1049 -7.21 -18.30 60.35
N ASN A 1050 -6.38 -19.35 60.27
CA ASN A 1050 -5.04 -19.35 60.83
C ASN A 1050 -4.13 -18.37 60.07
N GLN A 1051 -4.22 -18.35 58.74
CA GLN A 1051 -3.46 -17.44 57.89
C GLN A 1051 -3.89 -15.99 58.08
N ALA A 1052 -5.18 -15.68 58.17
CA ALA A 1052 -5.66 -14.33 58.44
C ALA A 1052 -5.08 -13.76 59.76
N ARG A 1053 -5.00 -14.58 60.82
CA ARG A 1053 -4.36 -14.19 62.09
C ARG A 1053 -2.86 -13.97 61.94
N LEU A 1054 -2.19 -14.87 61.21
CA LEU A 1054 -0.76 -14.76 60.93
C LEU A 1054 -0.45 -13.47 60.14
N LEU A 1055 -1.23 -13.20 59.09
CA LEU A 1055 -1.12 -12.03 58.24
C LEU A 1055 -1.37 -10.74 59.00
N LEU A 1056 -2.39 -10.68 59.87
CA LEU A 1056 -2.61 -9.52 60.73
C LEU A 1056 -1.39 -9.24 61.62
N GLY A 1057 -0.82 -10.29 62.24
CA GLY A 1057 0.38 -10.16 63.05
C GLY A 1057 1.63 -9.78 62.24
N GLY A 1058 1.81 -10.37 61.07
CA GLY A 1058 2.92 -10.09 60.16
C GLY A 1058 2.84 -8.68 59.57
N PHE A 1059 1.64 -8.25 59.17
CA PHE A 1059 1.37 -6.89 58.71
C PHE A 1059 1.74 -5.88 59.79
N ILE A 1060 1.17 -6.00 61.00
CA ILE A 1060 1.48 -5.08 62.12
C ILE A 1060 2.98 -5.01 62.42
N ARG A 1061 3.70 -6.15 62.34
CA ARG A 1061 5.15 -6.20 62.62
C ARG A 1061 6.01 -5.58 61.54
N HIS A 1062 5.62 -5.71 60.27
CA HIS A 1062 6.52 -5.45 59.15
C HIS A 1062 6.11 -4.25 58.29
N THR A 1063 4.94 -3.64 58.48
CA THR A 1063 4.45 -2.57 57.60
C THR A 1063 4.53 -1.15 58.16
N ASP A 1064 4.88 -0.97 59.45
CA ASP A 1064 4.83 0.32 60.18
C ASP A 1064 3.49 1.08 60.04
N ALA A 1065 2.48 0.45 59.44
CA ALA A 1065 1.28 1.10 58.95
C ALA A 1065 0.28 1.31 60.10
N ARG A 1066 0.05 2.57 60.47
CA ARG A 1066 -1.17 2.94 61.20
C ARG A 1066 -2.38 2.75 60.26
N PRO A 1067 -3.62 2.60 60.75
CA PRO A 1067 -4.82 2.47 59.89
C PRO A 1067 -5.00 3.58 58.84
N ALA A 1068 -4.39 4.75 59.03
CA ALA A 1068 -4.34 5.85 58.04
C ALA A 1068 -3.32 5.63 56.90
N GLN A 1069 -2.59 4.50 56.89
CA GLN A 1069 -1.54 4.13 55.94
C GLN A 1069 -1.80 2.75 55.31
N ASP A 1070 -3.06 2.31 55.25
CA ASP A 1070 -3.51 1.08 54.58
C ASP A 1070 -4.21 1.42 53.25
N PRO A 1071 -3.45 1.82 52.20
CA PRO A 1071 -4.03 2.33 50.96
C PRO A 1071 -4.85 1.28 50.19
N PHE A 1072 -4.53 0.00 50.37
CA PHE A 1072 -5.22 -1.11 49.69
C PHE A 1072 -6.30 -1.76 50.57
N GLY A 1073 -6.49 -1.32 51.82
CA GLY A 1073 -7.55 -1.81 52.71
C GLY A 1073 -7.33 -3.24 53.22
N LEU A 1074 -6.10 -3.64 53.48
CA LEU A 1074 -5.74 -4.94 54.04
C LEU A 1074 -6.48 -5.27 55.34
N VAL A 1075 -6.64 -4.32 56.25
CA VAL A 1075 -7.36 -4.54 57.52
C VAL A 1075 -8.83 -4.85 57.26
N ALA A 1076 -9.45 -4.14 56.31
CA ALA A 1076 -10.83 -4.41 55.89
C ALA A 1076 -10.94 -5.77 55.19
N GLY A 1077 -9.93 -6.16 54.41
CA GLY A 1077 -9.87 -7.47 53.74
C GLY A 1077 -9.78 -8.62 54.74
N LEU A 1078 -8.94 -8.47 55.77
CA LEU A 1078 -8.82 -9.44 56.86
C LEU A 1078 -10.14 -9.61 57.63
N TRP A 1079 -10.88 -8.51 57.84
CA TRP A 1079 -12.19 -8.56 58.48
C TRP A 1079 -13.25 -9.22 57.59
N ALA A 1080 -13.29 -8.87 56.30
CA ALA A 1080 -14.16 -9.52 55.32
C ALA A 1080 -13.88 -11.03 55.23
N MET A 1081 -12.61 -11.42 55.34
CA MET A 1081 -12.20 -12.81 55.39
C MET A 1081 -12.72 -13.53 56.64
N ASP A 1082 -12.58 -12.94 57.84
CA ASP A 1082 -13.13 -13.52 59.08
C ASP A 1082 -14.66 -13.66 59.03
N VAL A 1083 -15.36 -12.68 58.46
CA VAL A 1083 -16.82 -12.71 58.29
C VAL A 1083 -17.23 -13.78 57.28
N SER A 1084 -16.60 -13.83 56.11
CA SER A 1084 -16.90 -14.83 55.07
C SER A 1084 -16.66 -16.25 55.56
N ALA A 1085 -15.60 -16.47 56.35
CA ALA A 1085 -15.29 -17.74 56.97
C ALA A 1085 -16.40 -18.24 57.92
N ARG A 1086 -17.38 -17.41 58.29
CA ARG A 1086 -18.55 -17.82 59.11
C ARG A 1086 -19.77 -18.19 58.27
N SER A 1087 -19.81 -17.83 56.99
CA SER A 1087 -20.97 -18.05 56.09
C SER A 1087 -21.23 -19.51 55.73
N LYS A 1088 -20.20 -20.38 55.83
CA LYS A 1088 -20.18 -21.77 55.33
C LYS A 1088 -20.37 -21.91 53.82
N ASP A 1089 -20.31 -20.81 53.06
CA ASP A 1089 -20.34 -20.81 51.60
C ASP A 1089 -18.90 -20.79 51.06
N GLU A 1090 -18.53 -21.86 50.33
CA GLU A 1090 -17.19 -22.03 49.75
C GLU A 1090 -16.83 -20.92 48.77
N GLY A 1091 -17.80 -20.48 47.96
CA GLY A 1091 -17.60 -19.41 46.98
C GLY A 1091 -17.34 -18.07 47.67
N VAL A 1092 -18.15 -17.72 48.67
CA VAL A 1092 -17.99 -16.46 49.43
C VAL A 1092 -16.65 -16.42 50.17
N MET A 1093 -16.25 -17.54 50.78
CA MET A 1093 -14.94 -17.64 51.44
C MET A 1093 -13.78 -17.50 50.45
N SER A 1094 -13.85 -18.19 49.31
CA SER A 1094 -12.76 -18.17 48.33
C SER A 1094 -12.63 -16.81 47.64
N THR A 1095 -13.74 -16.12 47.36
CA THR A 1095 -13.71 -14.75 46.83
C THR A 1095 -13.08 -13.78 47.83
N ALA A 1096 -13.45 -13.85 49.11
CA ALA A 1096 -12.86 -13.00 50.15
C ALA A 1096 -11.36 -13.27 50.36
N ALA A 1097 -10.94 -14.54 50.31
CA ALA A 1097 -9.55 -14.94 50.38
C ALA A 1097 -8.75 -14.37 49.20
N GLY A 1098 -9.30 -14.53 47.99
CA GLY A 1098 -8.73 -13.97 46.75
C GLY A 1098 -8.56 -12.45 46.86
N ALA A 1099 -9.61 -11.71 47.23
CA ALA A 1099 -9.54 -10.26 47.39
C ALA A 1099 -8.50 -9.83 48.45
N LEU A 1100 -8.35 -10.57 49.55
CA LEU A 1100 -7.30 -10.30 50.54
C LEU A 1100 -5.89 -10.52 49.94
N MET A 1101 -5.69 -11.59 49.17
CA MET A 1101 -4.40 -11.86 48.52
C MET A 1101 -4.05 -10.79 47.49
N GLU A 1102 -5.04 -10.31 46.73
CA GLU A 1102 -4.90 -9.22 45.76
C GLU A 1102 -4.49 -7.90 46.42
N ARG A 1103 -5.13 -7.57 47.54
CA ARG A 1103 -4.76 -6.41 48.37
C ARG A 1103 -3.33 -6.53 48.89
N LEU A 1104 -2.93 -7.73 49.33
CA LEU A 1104 -1.60 -7.97 49.87
C LEU A 1104 -0.55 -7.88 48.78
N ASP A 1105 -0.80 -8.48 47.62
CA ASP A 1105 0.11 -8.43 46.49
C ASP A 1105 0.32 -7.00 45.96
N ALA A 1106 -0.76 -6.22 45.83
CA ALA A 1106 -0.69 -4.80 45.49
C ALA A 1106 0.11 -4.00 46.52
N TYR A 1107 -0.13 -4.22 47.82
CA TYR A 1107 0.60 -3.57 48.90
C TYR A 1107 2.11 -3.89 48.86
N LEU A 1108 2.47 -5.16 48.69
CA LEU A 1108 3.87 -5.60 48.62
C LEU A 1108 4.59 -4.99 47.41
N THR A 1109 3.91 -4.92 46.27
CA THR A 1109 4.43 -4.28 45.05
C THR A 1109 4.64 -2.79 45.27
N TRP A 1110 3.64 -2.08 45.79
CA TRP A 1110 3.72 -0.66 46.12
C TRP A 1110 4.90 -0.36 47.06
N LYS A 1111 5.06 -1.15 48.12
CA LYS A 1111 6.14 -0.97 49.10
C LYS A 1111 7.52 -1.22 48.49
N ARG A 1112 7.68 -2.31 47.72
CA ARG A 1112 8.94 -2.62 47.03
C ARG A 1112 9.33 -1.49 46.07
N ARG A 1113 8.38 -1.04 45.26
CA ARG A 1113 8.61 0.05 44.31
C ARG A 1113 9.01 1.30 45.07
N ALA A 1114 8.29 1.70 46.12
CA ALA A 1114 8.65 2.85 46.97
C ALA A 1114 10.07 2.79 47.58
N MET A 1115 10.60 1.59 47.88
CA MET A 1115 11.94 1.39 48.45
C MET A 1115 13.08 1.41 47.44
N THR A 1116 12.79 1.24 46.15
CA THR A 1116 13.82 1.23 45.09
C THR A 1116 14.19 2.68 44.75
N PRO A 1117 15.47 3.10 44.70
CA PRO A 1117 15.82 4.48 44.33
C PRO A 1117 15.28 4.88 42.95
N GLN A 1118 14.81 6.12 42.79
CA GLN A 1118 14.19 6.61 41.54
C GLN A 1118 15.14 6.58 40.32
N ALA A 1119 16.46 6.51 40.54
CA ALA A 1119 17.48 6.41 39.49
C ALA A 1119 17.74 4.97 38.99
N THR A 1120 17.15 3.96 39.65
CA THR A 1120 17.26 2.53 39.32
C THR A 1120 15.90 1.90 38.95
N ARG A 1121 14.84 2.70 38.91
CA ARG A 1121 13.48 2.29 38.52
C ARG A 1121 13.23 2.57 37.05
#